data_AF-F8JCT7-F1
#
_entry.id   AF-F8JCT7-F1
#
_cell.length_a   1.000
_cell.length_b   1.000
_cell.length_c   1.000
_cell.angle_alpha   90.00
_cell.angle_beta   90.00
_cell.angle_gamma   90.00
#
_symmetry.space_group_name_H-M   'P 1'
#
loop_
_entity.id
_entity.type
_entity.pdbx_description
1 polymer ?
#
loop_
_entity_poly.entity_id
_entity_poly.type
_entity_poly.pdbx_seq_one_letter_code
_entity_poly.pdbx_strand_id
1 'polypeptide(L)'
;MQATTDAQSGKALSVTTAAFTVCFAVWTIFSIVGIPIRQDLGLSETKFGLLLGTPILTGSVIRVVLGIWADLYGGRVILAATMLVAAAATFLISYAQTYSEFLVAAAGIGIAGGSFAAGIAYVTRWYPPDRQAAALGIFGSGNVGAAATSILAPFVLVAYGWQTVAQFWAAGLIGMAAVFWFTSEDDPAVVERRRAHIKAESVWLQLEPLKNAHLWRFALYYFFVFGTFVALALWLPQYLMNVYGLDIKTAGLLAAFFTVPASIFRRYGGHLSDSYGARRVLYWTLLVSSVATFILAYPPTDYVIHGVQGPISFRMEMGVVGFTVTISVLGFFMALGKAAVFKHIPAYYPDHVGSVGGLVSMIGGLGGFFLPVLFGILFDLTGLWTSCFMVLFVLLTGALLWTHLAIRQMERGTAEEALAELPPFPEMQGLPKPISAPTAAGALTDWRPEDPVFWANTGRRIARRNLWLSIPALLLSFAIWQVWSVVVAKLPLVGFNFTTDQLFWLAALPGISGATLRIFYSFMVPIFGGRLWTTLTTWSLMIPAVGIGYAVQSPDTPYIVLLILALLCGLGGGNFASSMANISFFFPKAEKGNALALNAGLGNLGVSVVQFVVPLAITAGIFGWIGGDPTMVKGPAGESQLWLQNAGFVFVPFIAISAFAAWFGMNDIASAKASFADQAVIFQRKHNWIMCWLYTGTFGSFIGYSAGFPLLAKMLFPDVNALQFAFLGPLVGALSRSGSGWLADKYGGARVTLWAFALMMVGVIGVLWFIGVKDQAGAFWGFFASFLLLFFATGVGNASTFQMIPVIMAKEMGRLMPDADSETRRRQAEKEAAAITGFTSAVAAFGAFFIPKSYGTSIALTGGPEAALWAFLIFYVSCLAITWTVYSRKGGLLHDVERAKCVRASITVAD
;
A
#
# COMPACT_ATOMS: atom_id res chain seq x y z
N MET A 1 10.43 -13.55 -45.07
CA MET A 1 9.66 -12.51 -44.36
C MET A 1 9.70 -11.20 -45.13
N GLN A 2 8.68 -10.95 -45.96
CA GLN A 2 8.38 -9.58 -46.42
C GLN A 2 8.02 -8.73 -45.18
N ALA A 3 8.52 -7.49 -45.11
CA ALA A 3 8.25 -6.58 -44.02
C ALA A 3 6.74 -6.25 -43.99
N THR A 4 6.00 -6.85 -43.05
CA THR A 4 4.64 -6.44 -42.74
C THR A 4 4.67 -4.99 -42.27
N THR A 5 3.79 -4.15 -42.80
CA THR A 5 3.74 -2.74 -42.37
C THR A 5 3.21 -2.65 -40.94
N ASP A 6 3.76 -1.75 -40.11
CA ASP A 6 3.30 -1.54 -38.72
C ASP A 6 1.77 -1.28 -38.65
N ALA A 7 1.18 -0.70 -39.70
CA ALA A 7 -0.25 -0.48 -39.83
C ALA A 7 -1.07 -1.78 -39.96
N GLN A 8 -0.59 -2.77 -40.70
CA GLN A 8 -1.24 -4.08 -40.85
C GLN A 8 -1.20 -4.87 -39.54
N SER A 9 -0.05 -4.90 -38.87
CA SER A 9 0.10 -5.57 -37.57
C SER A 9 -0.77 -4.91 -36.49
N GLY A 10 -0.89 -3.59 -36.49
CA GLY A 10 -1.78 -2.84 -35.59
C GLY A 10 -3.26 -3.12 -35.83
N LYS A 11 -3.68 -3.20 -37.11
CA LYS A 11 -5.06 -3.54 -37.51
C LYS A 11 -5.42 -4.97 -37.11
N ALA A 12 -4.56 -5.95 -37.40
CA ALA A 12 -4.76 -7.34 -37.00
C ALA A 12 -4.92 -7.47 -35.48
N LEU A 13 -4.01 -6.86 -34.70
CA LEU A 13 -4.10 -6.87 -33.24
C LEU A 13 -5.41 -6.27 -32.74
N SER A 14 -5.82 -5.10 -33.25
CA SER A 14 -7.01 -4.39 -32.77
C SER A 14 -8.30 -5.16 -33.06
N VAL A 15 -8.44 -5.66 -34.29
CA VAL A 15 -9.63 -6.42 -34.73
C VAL A 15 -9.73 -7.76 -34.01
N THR A 16 -8.62 -8.49 -33.82
CA THR A 16 -8.63 -9.75 -33.07
C THR A 16 -8.88 -9.53 -31.57
N THR A 17 -8.41 -8.41 -31.00
CA THR A 17 -8.71 -8.04 -29.60
C THR A 17 -10.20 -7.73 -29.43
N ALA A 18 -10.80 -7.00 -30.38
CA ALA A 18 -12.25 -6.74 -30.38
C ALA A 18 -13.06 -8.03 -30.51
N ALA A 19 -12.70 -8.92 -31.44
CA ALA A 19 -13.32 -10.24 -31.59
C ALA A 19 -13.24 -11.06 -30.31
N PHE A 20 -12.06 -11.12 -29.69
CA PHE A 20 -11.87 -11.81 -28.41
C PHE A 20 -12.70 -11.19 -27.29
N THR A 21 -12.87 -9.87 -27.29
CA THR A 21 -13.73 -9.17 -26.31
C THR A 21 -15.18 -9.60 -26.41
N VAL A 22 -15.73 -9.66 -27.62
CA VAL A 22 -17.12 -10.10 -27.85
C VAL A 22 -17.26 -11.59 -27.49
N CYS A 23 -16.31 -12.45 -27.89
CA CYS A 23 -16.31 -13.85 -27.49
C CYS A 23 -16.28 -14.02 -25.96
N PHE A 24 -15.45 -13.24 -25.26
CA PHE A 24 -15.33 -13.32 -23.81
C PHE A 24 -16.59 -12.82 -23.09
N ALA A 25 -17.27 -11.81 -23.64
CA ALA A 25 -18.55 -11.33 -23.15
C ALA A 25 -19.60 -12.46 -23.20
N VAL A 26 -19.71 -13.13 -24.34
CA VAL A 26 -20.64 -14.28 -24.49
C VAL A 26 -20.23 -15.44 -23.59
N TRP A 27 -18.94 -15.71 -23.47
CA TRP A 27 -18.43 -16.79 -22.63
C TRP A 27 -18.80 -16.65 -21.14
N THR A 28 -19.09 -15.42 -20.71
CA THR A 28 -19.44 -15.08 -19.32
C THR A 28 -20.93 -14.70 -19.15
N ILE A 29 -21.76 -14.95 -20.17
CA ILE A 29 -23.17 -14.53 -20.20
C ILE A 29 -24.01 -15.04 -19.00
N PHE A 30 -23.71 -16.26 -18.52
CA PHE A 30 -24.43 -16.85 -17.38
C PHE A 30 -24.18 -16.15 -16.04
N SER A 31 -23.18 -15.26 -15.94
CA SER A 31 -23.00 -14.43 -14.74
C SER A 31 -24.22 -13.56 -14.40
N ILE A 32 -25.01 -13.20 -15.42
CA ILE A 32 -26.22 -12.39 -15.29
C ILE A 32 -27.46 -13.20 -15.70
N VAL A 33 -27.43 -13.82 -16.88
CA VAL A 33 -28.55 -14.61 -17.42
C VAL A 33 -28.84 -15.86 -16.58
N GLY A 34 -27.82 -16.40 -15.90
CA GLY A 34 -27.99 -17.57 -15.05
C GLY A 34 -28.85 -17.31 -13.80
N ILE A 35 -28.89 -16.08 -13.29
CA ILE A 35 -29.60 -15.72 -12.06
C ILE A 35 -31.12 -15.99 -12.18
N PRO A 36 -31.84 -15.46 -13.19
CA PRO A 36 -33.25 -15.81 -13.38
C PRO A 36 -33.45 -17.29 -13.74
N ILE A 37 -32.60 -17.90 -14.57
CA ILE A 37 -32.69 -19.33 -14.90
C ILE A 37 -32.64 -20.21 -13.65
N ARG A 38 -31.76 -19.85 -12.70
CA ARG A 38 -31.64 -20.53 -11.42
C ARG A 38 -32.92 -20.43 -10.60
N GLN A 39 -33.54 -19.25 -10.57
CA GLN A 39 -34.81 -19.01 -9.88
C GLN A 39 -35.95 -19.80 -10.53
N ASP A 40 -36.06 -19.77 -11.86
CA ASP A 40 -37.08 -20.46 -12.65
C ASP A 40 -37.00 -21.99 -12.46
N LEU A 41 -35.79 -22.55 -12.37
CA LEU A 41 -35.56 -23.99 -12.24
C LEU A 41 -35.37 -24.47 -10.79
N GLY A 42 -35.39 -23.57 -9.80
CA GLY A 42 -35.17 -23.90 -8.39
C GLY A 42 -33.83 -24.60 -8.12
N LEU A 43 -32.74 -24.14 -8.74
CA LEU A 43 -31.44 -24.82 -8.66
C LEU A 43 -30.72 -24.54 -7.33
N SER A 44 -30.05 -25.57 -6.78
CA SER A 44 -29.07 -25.40 -5.69
C SER A 44 -27.84 -24.64 -6.17
N GLU A 45 -27.02 -24.12 -5.25
CA GLU A 45 -25.83 -23.38 -5.65
C GLU A 45 -24.81 -24.28 -6.34
N THR A 46 -24.73 -25.55 -5.99
CA THR A 46 -23.88 -26.52 -6.70
C THR A 46 -24.30 -26.69 -8.17
N LYS A 47 -25.60 -26.87 -8.43
CA LYS A 47 -26.12 -26.98 -9.82
C LYS A 47 -25.93 -25.67 -10.57
N PHE A 48 -26.12 -24.54 -9.90
CA PHE A 48 -25.87 -23.23 -10.48
C PHE A 48 -24.39 -23.03 -10.82
N GLY A 49 -23.48 -23.37 -9.90
CA GLY A 49 -22.03 -23.33 -10.11
C GLY A 49 -21.58 -24.23 -11.26
N LEU A 50 -22.22 -25.40 -11.44
CA LEU A 50 -21.99 -26.26 -12.60
C LEU A 50 -22.44 -25.57 -13.90
N LEU A 51 -23.63 -24.99 -13.94
CA LEU A 51 -24.12 -24.23 -15.10
C LEU A 51 -23.19 -23.05 -15.46
N LEU A 52 -22.72 -22.29 -14.47
CA LEU A 52 -21.73 -21.22 -14.66
C LEU A 52 -20.40 -21.74 -15.21
N GLY A 53 -19.95 -22.90 -14.72
CA GLY A 53 -18.67 -23.50 -15.08
C GLY A 53 -18.67 -24.21 -16.42
N THR A 54 -19.78 -24.77 -16.88
CA THR A 54 -19.84 -25.61 -18.10
C THR A 54 -19.30 -24.94 -19.36
N PRO A 55 -19.65 -23.67 -19.70
CA PRO A 55 -19.04 -22.97 -20.82
C PRO A 55 -17.53 -22.81 -20.63
N ILE A 56 -17.09 -22.59 -19.39
CA ILE A 56 -15.67 -22.42 -19.08
C ILE A 56 -14.90 -23.73 -19.29
N LEU A 57 -15.49 -24.87 -18.91
CA LEU A 57 -14.92 -26.20 -19.13
C LEU A 57 -14.72 -26.47 -20.63
N THR A 58 -15.78 -26.38 -21.41
CA THR A 58 -15.70 -26.68 -22.85
C THR A 58 -14.79 -25.70 -23.58
N GLY A 59 -14.86 -24.42 -23.23
CA GLY A 59 -13.96 -23.39 -23.76
C GLY A 59 -12.50 -23.61 -23.39
N SER A 60 -12.22 -24.16 -22.21
CA SER A 60 -10.84 -24.48 -21.80
C SER A 60 -10.30 -25.68 -22.56
N VAL A 61 -11.06 -26.76 -22.68
CA VAL A 61 -10.66 -28.00 -23.37
C VAL A 61 -10.47 -27.75 -24.86
N ILE A 62 -11.38 -27.03 -25.51
CA ILE A 62 -11.34 -26.80 -26.96
C ILE A 62 -10.19 -25.87 -27.39
N ARG A 63 -9.55 -25.12 -26.48
CA ARG A 63 -8.41 -24.23 -26.78
C ARG A 63 -7.28 -24.95 -27.50
N VAL A 64 -6.96 -26.17 -27.10
CA VAL A 64 -5.88 -26.96 -27.72
C VAL A 64 -6.24 -27.24 -29.18
N VAL A 65 -7.48 -27.68 -29.43
CA VAL A 65 -7.98 -28.01 -30.77
C VAL A 65 -8.05 -26.76 -31.66
N LEU A 66 -8.66 -25.67 -31.18
CA LEU A 66 -8.79 -24.44 -31.97
C LEU A 66 -7.45 -23.74 -32.21
N GLY A 67 -6.49 -23.85 -31.28
CA GLY A 67 -5.12 -23.39 -31.49
C GLY A 67 -4.44 -24.13 -32.65
N ILE A 68 -4.48 -25.47 -32.62
CA ILE A 68 -3.93 -26.32 -33.69
C ILE A 68 -4.65 -26.04 -35.02
N TRP A 69 -5.97 -25.94 -35.02
CA TRP A 69 -6.73 -25.64 -36.24
C TRP A 69 -6.43 -24.25 -36.79
N ALA A 70 -6.25 -23.25 -35.92
CA ALA A 70 -5.83 -21.92 -36.35
C ALA A 70 -4.43 -21.96 -36.97
N ASP A 71 -3.55 -22.82 -36.45
CA ASP A 71 -2.22 -23.00 -37.00
C ASP A 71 -2.22 -23.67 -38.38
N LEU A 72 -3.11 -24.66 -38.59
CA LEU A 72 -3.23 -25.47 -39.82
C LEU A 72 -4.03 -24.77 -40.92
N TYR A 73 -5.23 -24.27 -40.59
CA TYR A 73 -6.20 -23.75 -41.55
C TYR A 73 -6.17 -22.22 -41.66
N GLY A 74 -5.51 -21.54 -40.72
CA GLY A 74 -5.39 -20.09 -40.63
C GLY A 74 -6.34 -19.49 -39.60
N GLY A 75 -5.82 -18.57 -38.78
CA GLY A 75 -6.56 -17.96 -37.68
C GLY A 75 -7.80 -17.17 -38.10
N ARG A 76 -7.83 -16.60 -39.32
CA ARG A 76 -8.98 -15.86 -39.84
C ARG A 76 -10.24 -16.73 -39.95
N VAL A 77 -10.11 -17.90 -40.56
CA VAL A 77 -11.24 -18.82 -40.78
C VAL A 77 -11.70 -19.40 -39.45
N ILE A 78 -10.76 -19.85 -38.61
CA ILE A 78 -11.09 -20.50 -37.35
C ILE A 78 -11.75 -19.53 -36.36
N LEU A 79 -11.28 -18.28 -36.25
CA LEU A 79 -11.93 -17.29 -35.39
C LEU A 79 -13.34 -16.92 -35.88
N ALA A 80 -13.53 -16.75 -37.20
CA ALA A 80 -14.85 -16.48 -37.77
C ALA A 80 -15.82 -17.64 -37.52
N ALA A 81 -15.40 -18.88 -37.77
CA ALA A 81 -16.20 -20.07 -37.50
C ALA A 81 -16.52 -20.22 -36.00
N THR A 82 -15.55 -19.96 -35.12
CA THR A 82 -15.74 -20.00 -33.66
C THR A 82 -16.84 -19.02 -33.23
N MET A 83 -16.83 -17.79 -33.75
CA MET A 83 -17.86 -16.80 -33.44
C MET A 83 -19.25 -17.21 -33.95
N LEU A 84 -19.35 -17.75 -35.17
CA LEU A 84 -20.63 -18.19 -35.74
C LEU A 84 -21.23 -19.39 -34.98
N VAL A 85 -20.40 -20.38 -34.64
CA VAL A 85 -20.86 -21.55 -33.87
C VAL A 85 -21.27 -21.14 -32.46
N ALA A 86 -20.48 -20.27 -31.81
CA ALA A 86 -20.85 -19.73 -30.50
C ALA A 86 -22.14 -18.89 -30.57
N ALA A 87 -22.35 -18.12 -31.64
CA ALA A 87 -23.58 -17.35 -31.83
C ALA A 87 -24.81 -18.27 -31.95
N ALA A 88 -24.70 -19.34 -32.73
CA ALA A 88 -25.76 -20.33 -32.86
C ALA A 88 -26.08 -20.98 -31.50
N ALA A 89 -25.07 -21.40 -30.74
CA ALA A 89 -25.27 -21.97 -29.40
C ALA A 89 -25.89 -20.97 -28.41
N THR A 90 -25.47 -19.70 -28.46
CA THR A 90 -26.03 -18.62 -27.63
C THR A 90 -27.49 -18.35 -27.98
N PHE A 91 -27.85 -18.37 -29.26
CA PHE A 91 -29.23 -18.21 -29.70
C PHE A 91 -30.10 -19.41 -29.27
N LEU A 92 -29.57 -20.63 -29.35
CA LEU A 92 -30.31 -21.84 -28.95
C LEU A 92 -30.69 -21.85 -27.45
N ILE A 93 -29.98 -21.11 -26.59
CA ILE A 93 -30.34 -20.98 -25.17
C ILE A 93 -31.68 -20.31 -24.96
N SER A 94 -32.12 -19.43 -25.85
CA SER A 94 -33.46 -18.81 -25.70
C SER A 94 -34.61 -19.82 -25.82
N TYR A 95 -34.33 -21.05 -26.26
CA TYR A 95 -35.30 -22.13 -26.39
C TYR A 95 -35.15 -23.23 -25.33
N ALA A 96 -34.11 -23.16 -24.48
CA ALA A 96 -33.88 -24.17 -23.45
C ALA A 96 -34.91 -24.04 -22.32
N GLN A 97 -35.47 -25.17 -21.90
CA GLN A 97 -36.47 -25.28 -20.84
C GLN A 97 -36.01 -26.17 -19.69
N THR A 98 -35.17 -27.17 -19.96
CA THR A 98 -34.68 -28.10 -18.95
C THR A 98 -33.24 -27.82 -18.53
N TYR A 99 -32.86 -28.18 -17.29
CA TYR A 99 -31.49 -28.01 -16.80
C TYR A 99 -30.44 -28.68 -17.71
N SER A 100 -30.75 -29.86 -18.25
CA SER A 100 -29.88 -30.56 -19.19
C SER A 100 -29.72 -29.82 -20.52
N GLU A 101 -30.79 -29.23 -21.06
CA GLU A 101 -30.71 -28.38 -22.26
C GLU A 101 -29.84 -27.14 -22.01
N PHE A 102 -29.98 -26.50 -20.84
CA PHE A 102 -29.12 -25.38 -20.46
C PHE A 102 -27.65 -25.80 -20.38
N LEU A 103 -27.32 -26.98 -19.82
CA LEU A 103 -25.95 -27.47 -19.78
C LEU A 103 -25.37 -27.76 -21.18
N VAL A 104 -26.16 -28.38 -22.07
CA VAL A 104 -25.73 -28.65 -23.45
C VAL A 104 -25.49 -27.35 -24.21
N ALA A 105 -26.40 -26.40 -24.07
CA ALA A 105 -26.28 -25.13 -24.75
C ALA A 105 -25.16 -24.26 -24.15
N ALA A 106 -24.94 -24.33 -22.84
CA ALA A 106 -23.80 -23.75 -22.13
C ALA A 106 -22.46 -24.34 -22.63
N ALA A 107 -22.41 -25.65 -22.81
CA ALA A 107 -21.25 -26.33 -23.41
C ALA A 107 -20.96 -25.80 -24.82
N GLY A 108 -22.01 -25.55 -25.62
CA GLY A 108 -21.92 -24.93 -26.94
C GLY A 108 -21.41 -23.49 -26.91
N ILE A 109 -21.90 -22.63 -26.00
CA ILE A 109 -21.36 -21.26 -25.81
C ILE A 109 -19.87 -21.32 -25.55
N GLY A 110 -19.42 -22.29 -24.76
CA GLY A 110 -18.02 -22.38 -24.35
C GLY A 110 -17.03 -22.43 -25.50
N ILE A 111 -17.44 -22.81 -26.72
CA ILE A 111 -16.63 -22.69 -27.94
C ILE A 111 -16.04 -21.27 -28.10
N ALA A 112 -16.78 -20.23 -27.70
CA ALA A 112 -16.30 -18.85 -27.64
C ALA A 112 -15.01 -18.69 -26.81
N GLY A 113 -14.86 -19.45 -25.72
CA GLY A 113 -13.67 -19.44 -24.86
C GLY A 113 -12.40 -19.96 -25.54
N GLY A 114 -12.54 -20.73 -26.63
CA GLY A 114 -11.45 -21.21 -27.47
C GLY A 114 -10.84 -20.15 -28.37
N SER A 115 -11.54 -19.03 -28.60
CA SER A 115 -11.04 -17.88 -29.40
C SER A 115 -9.72 -17.31 -28.89
N PHE A 116 -9.41 -17.46 -27.59
CA PHE A 116 -8.13 -17.03 -27.04
C PHE A 116 -6.94 -17.73 -27.69
N ALA A 117 -6.98 -19.07 -27.79
CA ALA A 117 -5.87 -19.84 -28.35
C ALA A 117 -5.72 -19.60 -29.86
N ALA A 118 -6.83 -19.57 -30.60
CA ALA A 118 -6.84 -19.23 -32.02
C ALA A 118 -6.35 -17.78 -32.26
N GLY A 119 -6.69 -16.85 -31.37
CA GLY A 119 -6.24 -15.46 -31.43
C GLY A 119 -4.76 -15.28 -31.12
N ILE A 120 -4.20 -16.01 -30.16
CA ILE A 120 -2.74 -16.06 -29.93
C ILE A 120 -2.04 -16.51 -31.20
N ALA A 121 -2.45 -17.66 -31.76
CA ALA A 121 -1.86 -18.21 -32.97
C ALA A 121 -1.93 -17.24 -34.16
N TYR A 122 -3.00 -16.44 -34.25
CA TYR A 122 -3.13 -15.41 -35.28
C TYR A 122 -2.22 -14.21 -35.01
N VAL A 123 -2.28 -13.61 -33.82
CA VAL A 123 -1.60 -12.33 -33.49
C VAL A 123 -0.08 -12.46 -33.48
N THR A 124 0.48 -13.56 -32.97
CA THR A 124 1.94 -13.72 -32.86
C THR A 124 2.63 -13.73 -34.22
N ARG A 125 1.94 -14.14 -35.29
CA ARG A 125 2.50 -14.20 -36.65
C ARG A 125 2.68 -12.82 -37.30
N TRP A 126 2.02 -11.79 -36.78
CA TRP A 126 2.14 -10.41 -37.25
C TRP A 126 3.24 -9.59 -36.56
N TYR A 127 3.85 -10.13 -35.49
CA TYR A 127 4.83 -9.43 -34.67
C TYR A 127 6.14 -10.21 -34.54
N PRO A 128 7.30 -9.52 -34.59
CA PRO A 128 8.59 -10.16 -34.32
C PRO A 128 8.70 -10.58 -32.84
N PRO A 129 9.55 -11.58 -32.50
CA PRO A 129 9.62 -12.18 -31.15
C PRO A 129 9.80 -11.18 -30.01
N ASP A 130 10.52 -10.08 -30.23
CA ASP A 130 10.77 -9.00 -29.27
C ASP A 130 9.51 -8.18 -28.94
N ARG A 131 8.52 -8.12 -29.84
CA ARG A 131 7.26 -7.37 -29.66
C ARG A 131 6.05 -8.25 -29.34
N GLN A 132 6.18 -9.58 -29.45
CA GLN A 132 5.08 -10.52 -29.22
C GLN A 132 4.50 -10.44 -27.81
N ALA A 133 5.33 -10.26 -26.77
CA ALA A 133 4.85 -10.16 -25.39
C ALA A 133 3.91 -8.96 -25.17
N ALA A 134 4.23 -7.80 -25.77
CA ALA A 134 3.40 -6.61 -25.68
C ALA A 134 2.09 -6.76 -26.47
N ALA A 135 2.15 -7.33 -27.67
CA ALA A 135 0.98 -7.63 -28.49
C ALA A 135 0.03 -8.62 -27.80
N LEU A 136 0.56 -9.69 -27.20
CA LEU A 136 -0.21 -10.66 -26.42
C LEU A 136 -0.82 -10.05 -25.15
N GLY A 137 -0.15 -9.07 -24.55
CA GLY A 137 -0.69 -8.30 -23.42
C GLY A 137 -1.93 -7.48 -23.81
N ILE A 138 -1.89 -6.80 -24.97
CA ILE A 138 -3.01 -6.04 -25.53
C ILE A 138 -4.14 -6.98 -25.96
N PHE A 139 -3.83 -8.03 -26.72
CA PHE A 139 -4.81 -9.04 -27.10
C PHE A 139 -5.50 -9.65 -25.86
N GLY A 140 -4.69 -9.98 -24.85
CA GLY A 140 -5.17 -10.54 -23.59
C GLY A 140 -6.00 -9.59 -22.72
N SER A 141 -6.09 -8.29 -23.03
CA SER A 141 -7.03 -7.38 -22.36
C SER A 141 -8.46 -7.54 -22.85
N GLY A 142 -8.70 -8.31 -23.92
CA GLY A 142 -10.05 -8.64 -24.38
C GLY A 142 -10.90 -9.42 -23.35
N ASN A 143 -10.30 -9.92 -22.27
CA ASN A 143 -11.05 -10.40 -21.10
C ASN A 143 -12.01 -9.33 -20.50
N VAL A 144 -11.85 -8.05 -20.87
CA VAL A 144 -12.78 -6.95 -20.54
C VAL A 144 -14.20 -7.24 -21.03
N GLY A 145 -14.39 -8.19 -21.95
CA GLY A 145 -15.72 -8.68 -22.32
C GLY A 145 -16.55 -9.14 -21.12
N ALA A 146 -15.93 -9.67 -20.06
CA ALA A 146 -16.66 -10.00 -18.83
C ALA A 146 -17.30 -8.76 -18.18
N ALA A 147 -16.56 -7.64 -18.16
CA ALA A 147 -17.10 -6.37 -17.68
C ALA A 147 -18.22 -5.86 -18.60
N ALA A 148 -18.08 -6.01 -19.91
CA ALA A 148 -19.13 -5.65 -20.86
C ALA A 148 -20.43 -6.42 -20.57
N THR A 149 -20.33 -7.72 -20.26
CA THR A 149 -21.49 -8.52 -19.82
C THR A 149 -22.04 -8.03 -18.48
N SER A 150 -21.21 -7.87 -17.45
CA SER A 150 -21.67 -7.40 -16.14
C SER A 150 -22.32 -6.01 -16.18
N ILE A 151 -21.90 -5.14 -17.09
CA ILE A 151 -22.45 -3.79 -17.26
C ILE A 151 -23.70 -3.83 -18.13
N LEU A 152 -23.64 -4.40 -19.34
CA LEU A 152 -24.71 -4.26 -20.35
C LEU A 152 -25.85 -5.26 -20.16
N ALA A 153 -25.55 -6.50 -19.75
CA ALA A 153 -26.56 -7.56 -19.69
C ALA A 153 -27.70 -7.24 -18.70
N PRO A 154 -27.45 -6.67 -17.49
CA PRO A 154 -28.53 -6.32 -16.57
C PRO A 154 -29.54 -5.31 -17.14
N PHE A 155 -29.11 -4.37 -17.98
CA PHE A 155 -30.02 -3.39 -18.59
C PHE A 155 -30.96 -4.05 -19.60
N VAL A 156 -30.41 -4.92 -20.45
CA VAL A 156 -31.21 -5.67 -21.44
C VAL A 156 -32.13 -6.67 -20.72
N LEU A 157 -31.62 -7.34 -19.69
CA LEU A 157 -32.37 -8.31 -18.89
C LEU A 157 -33.60 -7.68 -18.24
N VAL A 158 -33.44 -6.51 -17.61
CA VAL A 158 -34.56 -5.83 -16.94
C VAL A 158 -35.57 -5.26 -17.94
N ALA A 159 -35.13 -4.83 -19.12
CA ALA A 159 -36.01 -4.24 -20.12
C ALA A 159 -36.78 -5.27 -20.96
N TYR A 160 -36.15 -6.38 -21.31
CA TYR A 160 -36.67 -7.31 -22.32
C TYR A 160 -36.60 -8.79 -21.92
N GLY A 161 -36.08 -9.12 -20.73
CA GLY A 161 -35.94 -10.50 -20.26
C GLY A 161 -34.63 -11.17 -20.67
N TRP A 162 -34.35 -12.32 -20.06
CA TRP A 162 -33.07 -13.01 -20.20
C TRP A 162 -32.88 -13.67 -21.57
N GLN A 163 -33.98 -14.06 -22.25
CA GLN A 163 -33.96 -14.61 -23.60
C GLN A 163 -33.43 -13.57 -24.60
N THR A 164 -33.86 -12.32 -24.48
CA THR A 164 -33.40 -11.23 -25.35
C THR A 164 -31.92 -10.91 -25.12
N VAL A 165 -31.40 -11.07 -23.91
CA VAL A 165 -29.95 -10.97 -23.66
C VAL A 165 -29.20 -12.00 -24.49
N ALA A 166 -29.63 -13.26 -24.49
CA ALA A 166 -29.00 -14.32 -25.29
C ALA A 166 -29.04 -14.00 -26.80
N GLN A 167 -30.19 -13.55 -27.30
CA GLN A 167 -30.36 -13.15 -28.71
C GLN A 167 -29.49 -11.95 -29.09
N PHE A 168 -29.38 -10.94 -28.23
CA PHE A 168 -28.56 -9.76 -28.46
C PHE A 168 -27.06 -10.08 -28.50
N TRP A 169 -26.58 -10.95 -27.60
CA TRP A 169 -25.18 -11.40 -27.60
C TRP A 169 -24.88 -12.29 -28.82
N ALA A 170 -25.83 -13.12 -29.25
CA ALA A 170 -25.71 -13.91 -30.48
C ALA A 170 -25.62 -13.00 -31.73
N ALA A 171 -26.47 -11.97 -31.83
CA ALA A 171 -26.42 -10.98 -32.90
C ALA A 171 -25.09 -10.21 -32.89
N GLY A 172 -24.59 -9.84 -31.70
CA GLY A 172 -23.28 -9.22 -31.52
C GLY A 172 -22.12 -10.08 -32.03
N LEU A 173 -22.15 -11.40 -31.77
CA LEU A 173 -21.17 -12.35 -32.31
C LEU A 173 -21.22 -12.46 -33.83
N ILE A 174 -22.41 -12.52 -34.44
CA ILE A 174 -22.57 -12.55 -35.90
C ILE A 174 -22.03 -11.26 -36.53
N GLY A 175 -22.39 -10.11 -35.95
CA GLY A 175 -21.88 -8.80 -36.38
C GLY A 175 -20.36 -8.73 -36.29
N MET A 176 -19.78 -9.17 -35.17
CA MET A 176 -18.33 -9.22 -34.99
C MET A 176 -17.67 -10.23 -35.92
N ALA A 177 -18.29 -11.37 -36.21
CA ALA A 177 -17.78 -12.34 -37.18
C ALA A 177 -17.72 -11.76 -38.59
N ALA A 178 -18.74 -11.01 -39.01
CA ALA A 178 -18.75 -10.28 -40.28
C ALA A 178 -17.65 -9.20 -40.31
N VAL A 179 -17.58 -8.34 -39.29
CA VAL A 179 -16.54 -7.32 -39.17
C VAL A 179 -15.15 -7.96 -39.24
N PHE A 180 -14.91 -9.01 -38.45
CA PHE A 180 -13.65 -9.73 -38.44
C PHE A 180 -13.33 -10.33 -39.81
N TRP A 181 -14.29 -10.99 -40.46
CA TRP A 181 -14.11 -11.60 -41.78
C TRP A 181 -13.71 -10.58 -42.85
N PHE A 182 -14.37 -9.43 -42.90
CA PHE A 182 -14.13 -8.40 -43.92
C PHE A 182 -12.91 -7.51 -43.63
N THR A 183 -12.48 -7.40 -42.37
CA THR A 183 -11.39 -6.50 -41.98
C THR A 183 -10.06 -7.20 -41.71
N SER A 184 -10.06 -8.51 -41.41
CA SER A 184 -8.85 -9.30 -41.19
C SER A 184 -8.25 -9.85 -42.49
N GLU A 185 -6.93 -10.06 -42.48
CA GLU A 185 -6.16 -10.59 -43.60
C GLU A 185 -5.70 -12.03 -43.30
N ASP A 186 -5.45 -12.81 -44.35
CA ASP A 186 -4.91 -14.17 -44.19
C ASP A 186 -3.49 -14.10 -43.65
N ASP A 187 -3.15 -15.04 -42.77
CA ASP A 187 -1.85 -15.05 -42.12
C ASP A 187 -0.69 -15.20 -43.15
N PRO A 188 0.30 -14.28 -43.13
CA PRO A 188 1.45 -14.33 -44.03
C PRO A 188 2.18 -15.67 -44.06
N ALA A 189 2.30 -16.35 -42.91
CA ALA A 189 3.03 -17.62 -42.81
C ALA A 189 2.27 -18.82 -43.39
N VAL A 190 0.93 -18.81 -43.35
CA VAL A 190 0.07 -19.82 -44.01
C VAL A 190 0.02 -19.57 -45.52
N VAL A 191 0.00 -18.31 -45.95
CA VAL A 191 0.09 -17.95 -47.38
C VAL A 191 1.44 -18.39 -47.95
N GLU A 192 2.55 -18.17 -47.22
CA GLU A 192 3.90 -18.60 -47.62
C GLU A 192 4.06 -20.12 -47.58
N ARG A 193 3.52 -20.82 -46.55
CA ARG A 193 3.51 -22.29 -46.49
C ARG A 193 2.66 -22.95 -47.59
N ARG A 194 1.49 -22.38 -47.92
CA ARG A 194 0.66 -22.86 -49.05
C ARG A 194 1.36 -22.64 -50.38
N ARG A 195 2.11 -21.54 -50.55
CA ARG A 195 2.94 -21.28 -51.74
C ARG A 195 4.14 -22.22 -51.85
N ALA A 196 4.73 -22.64 -50.72
CA ALA A 196 5.92 -23.50 -50.69
C ALA A 196 5.65 -25.01 -50.59
N HIS A 197 4.38 -25.46 -50.54
CA HIS A 197 3.97 -26.86 -50.40
C HIS A 197 4.61 -27.63 -49.21
N ILE A 198 4.95 -26.93 -48.11
CA ILE A 198 5.55 -27.54 -46.92
C ILE A 198 4.45 -28.14 -46.04
N LYS A 199 4.57 -29.43 -45.66
CA LYS A 199 3.64 -30.09 -44.72
C LYS A 199 3.75 -29.47 -43.33
N ALA A 200 2.61 -29.27 -42.67
CA ALA A 200 2.58 -28.80 -41.29
C ALA A 200 3.27 -29.80 -40.34
N GLU A 201 3.95 -29.30 -39.31
CA GLU A 201 4.55 -30.14 -38.27
C GLU A 201 3.50 -30.99 -37.54
N SER A 202 3.94 -32.16 -37.05
CA SER A 202 3.08 -33.13 -36.37
C SER A 202 2.54 -32.58 -35.05
N VAL A 203 1.22 -32.75 -34.83
CA VAL A 203 0.52 -32.42 -33.57
C VAL A 203 1.20 -33.06 -32.35
N TRP A 204 1.82 -34.22 -32.52
CA TRP A 204 2.50 -34.96 -31.44
C TRP A 204 3.81 -34.31 -30.98
N LEU A 205 4.52 -33.60 -31.85
CA LEU A 205 5.71 -32.82 -31.49
C LEU A 205 5.35 -31.59 -30.66
N GLN A 206 4.18 -30.97 -30.91
CA GLN A 206 3.70 -29.81 -30.16
C GLN A 206 3.30 -30.12 -28.70
N LEU A 207 3.08 -31.41 -28.38
CA LEU A 207 2.75 -31.91 -27.04
C LEU A 207 3.99 -32.34 -26.23
N GLU A 208 5.19 -32.35 -26.84
CA GLU A 208 6.44 -32.73 -26.18
C GLU A 208 6.74 -31.94 -24.89
N PRO A 209 6.43 -30.62 -24.78
CA PRO A 209 6.64 -29.85 -23.56
C PRO A 209 5.88 -30.37 -22.32
N LEU A 210 4.83 -31.20 -22.48
CA LEU A 210 4.07 -31.81 -21.37
C LEU A 210 4.93 -32.66 -20.43
N LYS A 211 6.05 -33.18 -20.92
CA LYS A 211 7.00 -33.98 -20.13
C LYS A 211 7.78 -33.15 -19.11
N ASN A 212 7.74 -31.81 -19.21
CA ASN A 212 8.53 -30.92 -18.37
C ASN A 212 7.74 -30.43 -17.15
N ALA A 213 8.25 -30.69 -15.94
CA ALA A 213 7.62 -30.27 -14.68
C ALA A 213 7.48 -28.74 -14.54
N HIS A 214 8.33 -27.95 -15.18
CA HIS A 214 8.25 -26.48 -15.16
C HIS A 214 6.96 -25.96 -15.80
N LEU A 215 6.45 -26.65 -16.82
CA LEU A 215 5.21 -26.30 -17.52
C LEU A 215 3.98 -26.39 -16.59
N TRP A 216 3.87 -27.50 -15.87
CA TRP A 216 2.78 -27.75 -14.91
C TRP A 216 2.78 -26.74 -13.77
N ARG A 217 3.96 -26.27 -13.36
CA ARG A 217 4.11 -25.22 -12.35
C ARG A 217 3.54 -23.88 -12.83
N PHE A 218 3.86 -23.45 -14.06
CA PHE A 218 3.27 -22.22 -14.63
C PHE A 218 1.76 -22.34 -14.85
N ALA A 219 1.32 -23.52 -15.27
CA ALA A 219 -0.10 -23.84 -15.43
C ALA A 219 -0.86 -23.73 -14.09
N LEU A 220 -0.27 -24.22 -12.99
CA LEU A 220 -0.83 -24.10 -11.65
C LEU A 220 -0.95 -22.63 -11.20
N TYR A 221 0.05 -21.79 -11.49
CA TYR A 221 -0.04 -20.36 -11.18
C TYR A 221 -1.11 -19.67 -12.00
N TYR A 222 -1.23 -20.01 -13.28
CA TYR A 222 -2.28 -19.48 -14.13
C TYR A 222 -3.67 -19.96 -13.70
N PHE A 223 -3.81 -21.19 -13.20
CA PHE A 223 -5.04 -21.71 -12.57
C PHE A 223 -5.49 -20.81 -11.42
N PHE A 224 -4.58 -20.44 -10.51
CA PHE A 224 -4.97 -19.59 -9.38
C PHE A 224 -5.25 -18.14 -9.78
N VAL A 225 -4.51 -17.56 -10.71
CA VAL A 225 -4.71 -16.14 -11.05
C VAL A 225 -5.80 -15.95 -12.10
N PHE A 226 -5.80 -16.71 -13.19
CA PHE A 226 -6.84 -16.60 -14.22
C PHE A 226 -8.12 -17.36 -13.85
N GLY A 227 -8.01 -18.57 -13.30
CA GLY A 227 -9.18 -19.36 -12.90
C GLY A 227 -10.01 -18.66 -11.83
N THR A 228 -9.37 -18.13 -10.78
CA THR A 228 -10.06 -17.32 -9.75
C THR A 228 -10.68 -16.06 -10.34
N PHE A 229 -10.03 -15.43 -11.34
CA PHE A 229 -10.60 -14.26 -12.01
C PHE A 229 -11.91 -14.62 -12.72
N VAL A 230 -11.93 -15.70 -13.50
CA VAL A 230 -13.13 -16.15 -14.20
C VAL A 230 -14.21 -16.55 -13.19
N ALA A 231 -13.84 -17.30 -12.15
CA ALA A 231 -14.78 -17.76 -11.14
C ALA A 231 -15.47 -16.61 -10.41
N LEU A 232 -14.71 -15.61 -9.94
CA LEU A 232 -15.25 -14.43 -9.28
C LEU A 232 -16.05 -13.55 -10.25
N ALA A 233 -15.60 -13.40 -11.51
CA ALA A 233 -16.38 -12.66 -12.51
C ALA A 233 -17.78 -13.26 -12.74
N LEU A 234 -17.91 -14.58 -12.66
CA LEU A 234 -19.18 -15.28 -12.77
C LEU A 234 -20.01 -15.22 -11.47
N TRP A 235 -19.35 -15.24 -10.31
CA TRP A 235 -20.01 -15.37 -9.00
C TRP A 235 -20.42 -14.03 -8.36
N LEU A 236 -19.66 -12.96 -8.60
CA LEU A 236 -19.81 -11.68 -7.90
C LEU A 236 -21.19 -11.01 -8.04
N PRO A 237 -21.84 -10.97 -9.22
CA PRO A 237 -23.17 -10.37 -9.32
C PRO A 237 -24.18 -11.03 -8.39
N GLN A 238 -24.22 -12.37 -8.35
CA GLN A 238 -25.10 -13.11 -7.45
C GLN A 238 -24.72 -12.90 -5.98
N TYR A 239 -23.43 -12.92 -5.66
CA TYR A 239 -22.96 -12.66 -4.30
C TYR A 239 -23.44 -11.29 -3.79
N LEU A 240 -23.28 -10.24 -4.60
CA LEU A 240 -23.69 -8.88 -4.25
C LEU A 240 -25.20 -8.76 -4.06
N MET A 241 -26.01 -9.47 -4.85
CA MET A 241 -27.46 -9.50 -4.67
C MET A 241 -27.87 -10.19 -3.37
N ASN A 242 -27.26 -11.33 -3.04
CA ASN A 242 -27.72 -12.15 -1.91
C ASN A 242 -27.13 -11.71 -0.56
N VAL A 243 -25.91 -11.18 -0.54
CA VAL A 243 -25.26 -10.73 0.72
C VAL A 243 -25.65 -9.30 1.06
N TYR A 244 -25.73 -8.42 0.06
CA TYR A 244 -25.95 -6.99 0.27
C TYR A 244 -27.35 -6.51 -0.16
N GLY A 245 -28.21 -7.40 -0.64
CA GLY A 245 -29.59 -7.06 -1.04
C GLY A 245 -29.67 -6.11 -2.24
N LEU A 246 -28.62 -6.02 -3.06
CA LEU A 246 -28.56 -5.10 -4.20
C LEU A 246 -29.41 -5.62 -5.37
N ASP A 247 -29.93 -4.70 -6.18
CA ASP A 247 -30.59 -5.05 -7.42
C ASP A 247 -29.57 -5.51 -8.48
N ILE A 248 -30.04 -6.24 -9.50
CA ILE A 248 -29.17 -6.85 -10.52
C ILE A 248 -28.35 -5.82 -11.31
N LYS A 249 -28.87 -4.59 -11.49
CA LYS A 249 -28.16 -3.52 -12.20
C LYS A 249 -26.98 -3.02 -11.37
N THR A 250 -27.21 -2.71 -10.09
CA THR A 250 -26.14 -2.25 -9.19
C THR A 250 -25.12 -3.35 -8.93
N ALA A 251 -25.57 -4.59 -8.72
CA ALA A 251 -24.69 -5.75 -8.55
C ALA A 251 -23.79 -5.99 -9.76
N GLY A 252 -24.32 -5.90 -10.98
CA GLY A 252 -23.54 -6.00 -12.22
C GLY A 252 -22.52 -4.88 -12.38
N LEU A 253 -22.91 -3.63 -12.11
CA LEU A 253 -22.00 -2.48 -12.16
C LEU A 253 -20.87 -2.60 -11.13
N LEU A 254 -21.18 -3.06 -9.91
CA LEU A 254 -20.17 -3.27 -8.86
C LEU A 254 -19.26 -4.47 -9.13
N ALA A 255 -19.76 -5.54 -9.73
CA ALA A 255 -18.91 -6.63 -10.21
C ALA A 255 -17.91 -6.16 -11.28
N ALA A 256 -18.26 -5.13 -12.07
CA ALA A 256 -17.36 -4.55 -13.06
C ALA A 256 -16.11 -3.89 -12.44
N PHE A 257 -16.19 -3.41 -11.20
CA PHE A 257 -15.03 -2.88 -10.46
C PHE A 257 -13.97 -3.95 -10.17
N PHE A 258 -14.34 -5.23 -10.16
CA PHE A 258 -13.39 -6.34 -10.15
C PHE A 258 -12.87 -6.66 -11.55
N THR A 259 -13.76 -6.79 -12.54
CA THR A 259 -13.41 -7.33 -13.87
C THR A 259 -12.68 -6.35 -14.77
N VAL A 260 -12.96 -5.05 -14.68
CA VAL A 260 -12.31 -3.99 -15.49
C VAL A 260 -10.83 -3.86 -15.13
N PRO A 261 -10.44 -3.65 -13.86
CA PRO A 261 -9.02 -3.59 -13.50
C PRO A 261 -8.30 -4.90 -13.80
N ALA A 262 -8.97 -6.04 -13.59
CA ALA A 262 -8.44 -7.36 -13.89
C ALA A 262 -8.12 -7.58 -15.37
N SER A 263 -8.68 -6.78 -16.27
CA SER A 263 -8.52 -6.93 -17.72
C SER A 263 -7.58 -5.88 -18.31
N ILE A 264 -7.80 -4.60 -18.01
CA ILE A 264 -7.08 -3.48 -18.64
C ILE A 264 -5.61 -3.41 -18.18
N PHE A 265 -5.35 -3.65 -16.89
CA PHE A 265 -3.99 -3.53 -16.33
C PHE A 265 -3.07 -4.70 -16.67
N ARG A 266 -3.52 -5.66 -17.49
CA ARG A 266 -2.67 -6.77 -17.95
C ARG A 266 -1.46 -6.26 -18.74
N ARG A 267 -1.63 -5.22 -19.58
CA ARG A 267 -0.52 -4.57 -20.30
C ARG A 267 0.50 -3.98 -19.32
N TYR A 268 0.01 -3.31 -18.28
CA TYR A 268 0.85 -2.76 -17.22
C TYR A 268 1.61 -3.84 -16.45
N GLY A 269 0.97 -4.98 -16.17
CA GLY A 269 1.61 -6.16 -15.60
C GLY A 269 2.77 -6.72 -16.45
N GLY A 270 2.64 -6.66 -17.78
CA GLY A 270 3.73 -7.00 -18.70
C GLY A 270 4.93 -6.08 -18.50
N HIS A 271 4.69 -4.76 -18.55
CA HIS A 271 5.72 -3.74 -18.32
C HIS A 271 6.40 -3.85 -16.95
N LEU A 272 5.63 -4.14 -15.89
CA LEU A 272 6.18 -4.41 -14.56
C LEU A 272 7.03 -5.67 -14.52
N SER A 273 6.62 -6.70 -15.26
CA SER A 273 7.39 -7.94 -15.37
C SER A 273 8.67 -7.76 -16.18
N ASP A 274 8.72 -6.77 -17.09
CA ASP A 274 9.91 -6.29 -17.81
C ASP A 274 10.89 -5.55 -16.90
N SER A 275 10.38 -4.61 -16.11
CA SER A 275 11.21 -3.74 -15.27
C SER A 275 11.66 -4.39 -13.94
N TYR A 276 10.79 -5.18 -13.30
CA TYR A 276 11.04 -5.74 -11.96
C TYR A 276 11.22 -7.26 -11.95
N GLY A 277 10.97 -7.93 -13.08
CA GLY A 277 11.01 -9.38 -13.24
C GLY A 277 9.67 -10.06 -12.90
N ALA A 278 9.23 -10.96 -13.79
CA ALA A 278 7.95 -11.68 -13.69
C ALA A 278 7.76 -12.41 -12.34
N ARG A 279 8.83 -12.98 -11.78
CA ARG A 279 8.79 -13.67 -10.48
C ARG A 279 8.34 -12.75 -9.33
N ARG A 280 8.87 -11.52 -9.27
CA ARG A 280 8.51 -10.55 -8.20
C ARG A 280 7.06 -10.11 -8.33
N VAL A 281 6.61 -9.85 -9.56
CA VAL A 281 5.23 -9.46 -9.86
C VAL A 281 4.24 -10.58 -9.47
N LEU A 282 4.61 -11.85 -9.70
CA LEU A 282 3.82 -12.99 -9.26
C LEU A 282 3.71 -13.08 -7.73
N TYR A 283 4.81 -12.83 -7.00
CA TYR A 283 4.78 -12.75 -5.54
C TYR A 283 3.84 -11.66 -5.02
N TRP A 284 3.90 -10.45 -5.57
CA TRP A 284 2.99 -9.38 -5.16
C TRP A 284 1.54 -9.76 -5.44
N THR A 285 1.30 -10.39 -6.59
CA THR A 285 -0.05 -10.85 -6.94
C THR A 285 -0.57 -11.83 -5.91
N LEU A 286 0.18 -12.90 -5.61
CA LEU A 286 -0.24 -13.92 -4.66
C LEU A 286 -0.38 -13.36 -3.23
N LEU A 287 0.55 -12.53 -2.77
CA LEU A 287 0.52 -11.95 -1.43
C LEU A 287 -0.67 -11.01 -1.24
N VAL A 288 -0.88 -10.07 -2.17
CA VAL A 288 -2.01 -9.13 -2.06
C VAL A 288 -3.33 -9.85 -2.26
N SER A 289 -3.38 -10.85 -3.15
CA SER A 289 -4.60 -11.63 -3.36
C SER A 289 -4.94 -12.45 -2.11
N SER A 290 -3.97 -13.07 -1.43
CA SER A 290 -4.19 -13.75 -0.14
C SER A 290 -4.68 -12.79 0.94
N VAL A 291 -4.12 -11.59 1.06
CA VAL A 291 -4.58 -10.61 2.04
C VAL A 291 -6.00 -10.15 1.72
N ALA A 292 -6.29 -9.84 0.46
CA ALA A 292 -7.62 -9.41 0.03
C ALA A 292 -8.67 -10.51 0.27
N THR A 293 -8.38 -11.77 -0.09
CA THR A 293 -9.32 -12.87 0.15
C THR A 293 -9.44 -13.24 1.61
N PHE A 294 -8.40 -13.06 2.44
CA PHE A 294 -8.50 -13.19 3.89
C PHE A 294 -9.48 -12.18 4.48
N ILE A 295 -9.38 -10.91 4.06
CA ILE A 295 -10.29 -9.84 4.50
C ILE A 295 -11.74 -10.17 4.08
N LEU A 296 -11.93 -10.64 2.85
CA LEU A 296 -13.25 -11.00 2.30
C LEU A 296 -13.82 -12.32 2.85
N ALA A 297 -12.99 -13.18 3.43
CA ALA A 297 -13.40 -14.47 3.99
C ALA A 297 -14.18 -14.33 5.29
N TYR A 298 -14.11 -13.18 5.96
CA TYR A 298 -14.75 -12.98 7.25
C TYR A 298 -16.27 -12.76 7.10
N PRO A 299 -17.13 -13.67 7.61
CA PRO A 299 -18.57 -13.48 7.56
C PRO A 299 -19.03 -12.34 8.49
N PRO A 300 -20.21 -11.73 8.25
CA PRO A 300 -20.88 -10.92 9.25
C PRO A 300 -21.02 -11.76 10.53
N THR A 301 -20.36 -11.32 11.61
CA THR A 301 -20.25 -12.13 12.83
C THR A 301 -20.63 -11.30 14.04
N ASP A 302 -21.59 -11.80 14.80
CA ASP A 302 -21.95 -11.30 16.13
C ASP A 302 -21.08 -12.00 17.17
N TYR A 303 -20.19 -11.24 17.81
CA TYR A 303 -19.35 -11.73 18.90
C TYR A 303 -20.04 -11.44 20.22
N VAL A 304 -20.29 -12.48 21.00
CA VAL A 304 -20.77 -12.35 22.38
C VAL A 304 -19.65 -12.80 23.32
N ILE A 305 -19.05 -11.85 24.04
CA ILE A 305 -18.06 -12.13 25.08
C ILE A 305 -18.78 -12.11 26.43
N HIS A 306 -18.82 -13.24 27.12
CA HIS A 306 -19.37 -13.31 28.48
C HIS A 306 -18.38 -12.75 29.50
N GLY A 307 -18.57 -11.48 29.87
CA GLY A 307 -17.78 -10.80 30.90
C GLY A 307 -18.38 -10.92 32.30
N VAL A 308 -17.58 -10.58 33.32
CA VAL A 308 -17.98 -10.59 34.74
C VAL A 308 -19.12 -9.59 35.03
N GLN A 309 -19.26 -8.55 34.20
CA GLN A 309 -20.29 -7.51 34.32
C GLN A 309 -21.48 -7.72 33.36
N GLY A 310 -21.51 -8.85 32.62
CA GLY A 310 -22.52 -9.16 31.63
C GLY A 310 -21.95 -9.50 30.24
N PRO A 311 -22.81 -9.94 29.30
CA PRO A 311 -22.42 -10.21 27.92
C PRO A 311 -22.10 -8.90 27.18
N ILE A 312 -20.90 -8.81 26.62
CA ILE A 312 -20.49 -7.75 25.69
C ILE A 312 -20.69 -8.29 24.28
N SER A 313 -21.71 -7.82 23.59
CA SER A 313 -21.99 -8.18 22.19
C SER A 313 -21.48 -7.10 21.23
N PHE A 314 -20.76 -7.47 20.18
CA PHE A 314 -20.42 -6.56 19.07
C PHE A 314 -20.60 -7.26 17.72
N ARG A 315 -21.06 -6.53 16.71
CA ARG A 315 -21.25 -7.02 15.34
C ARG A 315 -20.15 -6.51 14.44
N MET A 316 -19.48 -7.41 13.74
CA MET A 316 -18.46 -7.07 12.75
C MET A 316 -18.96 -7.46 11.35
N GLU A 317 -19.10 -6.47 10.47
CA GLU A 317 -19.59 -6.65 9.10
C GLU A 317 -18.82 -5.77 8.11
N MET A 318 -18.53 -6.32 6.93
CA MET A 318 -17.88 -5.58 5.84
C MET A 318 -18.94 -4.90 4.98
N GLY A 319 -19.00 -3.57 4.99
CA GLY A 319 -19.89 -2.82 4.11
C GLY A 319 -19.59 -3.02 2.61
N VAL A 320 -20.60 -2.81 1.75
CA VAL A 320 -20.54 -2.94 0.27
C VAL A 320 -19.31 -2.27 -0.31
N VAL A 321 -18.94 -1.12 0.23
CA VAL A 321 -17.85 -0.29 -0.28
C VAL A 321 -16.49 -0.89 0.03
N GLY A 322 -16.28 -1.32 1.27
CA GLY A 322 -15.06 -2.01 1.67
C GLY A 322 -14.86 -3.28 0.85
N PHE A 323 -15.97 -3.98 0.57
CA PHE A 323 -16.02 -5.10 -0.35
C PHE A 323 -15.61 -4.69 -1.78
N THR A 324 -16.25 -3.67 -2.38
CA THR A 324 -15.95 -3.19 -3.75
C THR A 324 -14.49 -2.75 -3.91
N VAL A 325 -13.93 -2.02 -2.94
CA VAL A 325 -12.53 -1.61 -2.96
C VAL A 325 -11.61 -2.83 -2.89
N THR A 326 -11.91 -3.78 -2.00
CA THR A 326 -11.08 -4.98 -1.82
C THR A 326 -11.11 -5.87 -3.06
N ILE A 327 -12.27 -6.09 -3.69
CA ILE A 327 -12.34 -6.83 -4.97
C ILE A 327 -11.67 -6.03 -6.10
N SER A 328 -11.72 -4.69 -6.13
CA SER A 328 -11.03 -3.90 -7.15
C SER A 328 -9.52 -4.08 -7.08
N VAL A 329 -8.97 -4.05 -5.85
CA VAL A 329 -7.55 -4.31 -5.58
C VAL A 329 -7.19 -5.74 -5.99
N LEU A 330 -8.01 -6.72 -5.59
CA LEU A 330 -7.83 -8.12 -6.00
C LEU A 330 -7.78 -8.24 -7.53
N GLY A 331 -8.74 -7.66 -8.23
CA GLY A 331 -8.82 -7.65 -9.69
C GLY A 331 -7.56 -7.05 -10.33
N PHE A 332 -7.12 -5.88 -9.88
CA PHE A 332 -5.89 -5.23 -10.36
C PHE A 332 -4.67 -6.15 -10.24
N PHE A 333 -4.41 -6.73 -9.06
CA PHE A 333 -3.26 -7.61 -8.85
C PHE A 333 -3.36 -8.89 -9.67
N MET A 334 -4.55 -9.45 -9.83
CA MET A 334 -4.76 -10.59 -10.72
C MET A 334 -4.43 -10.28 -12.18
N ALA A 335 -4.64 -9.04 -12.64
CA ALA A 335 -4.19 -8.61 -13.97
C ALA A 335 -2.67 -8.74 -14.11
N LEU A 336 -1.93 -8.33 -13.07
CA LEU A 336 -0.47 -8.36 -13.05
C LEU A 336 0.05 -9.80 -13.05
N GLY A 337 -0.52 -10.68 -12.24
CA GLY A 337 -0.11 -12.09 -12.20
C GLY A 337 -0.36 -12.83 -13.50
N LYS A 338 -1.48 -12.56 -14.20
CA LYS A 338 -1.75 -13.12 -15.54
C LYS A 338 -0.65 -12.76 -16.54
N ALA A 339 -0.19 -11.51 -16.51
CA ALA A 339 0.90 -11.05 -17.37
C ALA A 339 2.26 -11.66 -16.97
N ALA A 340 2.54 -11.73 -15.68
CA ALA A 340 3.77 -12.33 -15.16
C ALA A 340 3.94 -13.79 -15.56
N VAL A 341 2.87 -14.60 -15.46
CA VAL A 341 2.92 -16.01 -15.87
C VAL A 341 3.17 -16.13 -17.38
N PHE A 342 2.49 -15.34 -18.20
CA PHE A 342 2.67 -15.38 -19.66
C PHE A 342 4.05 -14.94 -20.11
N LYS A 343 4.73 -14.10 -19.32
CA LYS A 343 6.11 -13.71 -19.62
C LYS A 343 7.11 -14.86 -19.41
N HIS A 344 6.83 -15.82 -18.52
CA HIS A 344 7.72 -16.97 -18.34
C HIS A 344 7.71 -17.91 -19.55
N ILE A 345 6.58 -18.03 -20.26
CA ILE A 345 6.42 -18.98 -21.37
C ILE A 345 7.49 -18.81 -22.47
N PRO A 346 7.66 -17.63 -23.11
CA PRO A 346 8.68 -17.45 -24.15
C PRO A 346 10.12 -17.49 -23.61
N ALA A 347 10.33 -17.25 -22.32
CA ALA A 347 11.66 -17.32 -21.71
C ALA A 347 12.14 -18.77 -21.50
N TYR A 348 11.24 -19.71 -21.22
CA TYR A 348 11.56 -21.12 -21.01
C TYR A 348 11.33 -21.99 -22.25
N TYR A 349 10.43 -21.59 -23.16
CA TYR A 349 10.02 -22.36 -24.33
C TYR A 349 9.94 -21.47 -25.60
N PRO A 350 11.06 -20.89 -26.06
CA PRO A 350 11.06 -19.94 -27.18
C PRO A 350 10.54 -20.54 -28.49
N ASP A 351 10.78 -21.82 -28.74
CA ASP A 351 10.37 -22.49 -29.99
C ASP A 351 8.93 -23.03 -29.94
N HIS A 352 8.28 -23.00 -28.77
CA HIS A 352 6.98 -23.64 -28.53
C HIS A 352 5.96 -22.71 -27.84
N VAL A 353 6.08 -21.39 -28.03
CA VAL A 353 5.26 -20.38 -27.31
C VAL A 353 3.76 -20.57 -27.54
N GLY A 354 3.34 -20.93 -28.75
CA GLY A 354 1.93 -21.14 -29.12
C GLY A 354 1.29 -22.35 -28.43
N SER A 355 1.93 -23.52 -28.51
CA SER A 355 1.42 -24.77 -27.93
C SER A 355 1.49 -24.74 -26.39
N VAL A 356 2.60 -24.28 -25.82
CA VAL A 356 2.78 -24.10 -24.38
C VAL A 356 1.81 -23.05 -23.83
N GLY A 357 1.67 -21.92 -24.53
CA GLY A 357 0.70 -20.87 -24.19
C GLY A 357 -0.74 -21.38 -24.20
N GLY A 358 -1.13 -22.14 -25.21
CA GLY A 358 -2.45 -22.77 -25.32
C GLY A 358 -2.73 -23.74 -24.17
N LEU A 359 -1.76 -24.59 -23.82
CA LEU A 359 -1.91 -25.55 -22.73
C LEU A 359 -1.98 -24.90 -21.35
N VAL A 360 -1.08 -23.96 -21.05
CA VAL A 360 -1.12 -23.17 -19.80
C VAL A 360 -2.48 -22.46 -19.68
N SER A 361 -3.00 -21.95 -20.80
CA SER A 361 -4.32 -21.32 -20.86
C SER A 361 -5.48 -22.29 -20.64
N MET A 362 -5.38 -23.52 -21.15
CA MET A 362 -6.37 -24.57 -20.90
C MET A 362 -6.44 -24.86 -19.39
N ILE A 363 -5.31 -25.17 -18.78
CA ILE A 363 -5.26 -25.49 -17.34
C ILE A 363 -5.70 -24.29 -16.50
N GLY A 364 -5.30 -23.07 -16.86
CA GLY A 364 -5.79 -21.88 -16.20
C GLY A 364 -7.30 -21.71 -16.28
N GLY A 365 -7.88 -22.00 -17.43
CA GLY A 365 -9.32 -21.96 -17.65
C GLY A 365 -10.08 -23.00 -16.85
N LEU A 366 -9.51 -24.20 -16.61
CA LEU A 366 -10.13 -25.21 -15.74
C LEU A 366 -10.38 -24.70 -14.32
N GLY A 367 -9.57 -23.77 -13.81
CA GLY A 367 -9.85 -23.12 -12.53
C GLY A 367 -11.17 -22.35 -12.52
N GLY A 368 -11.55 -21.74 -13.64
CA GLY A 368 -12.85 -21.09 -13.79
C GLY A 368 -14.04 -22.04 -13.90
N PHE A 369 -13.82 -23.35 -14.08
CA PHE A 369 -14.84 -24.39 -13.99
C PHE A 369 -14.94 -24.97 -12.58
N PHE A 370 -13.82 -25.40 -12.00
CA PHE A 370 -13.82 -26.06 -10.70
C PHE A 370 -14.20 -25.12 -9.55
N LEU A 371 -13.79 -23.84 -9.61
CA LEU A 371 -14.02 -22.91 -8.52
C LEU A 371 -15.49 -22.52 -8.35
N PRO A 372 -16.29 -22.16 -9.38
CA PRO A 372 -17.72 -21.90 -9.19
C PRO A 372 -18.49 -23.11 -8.64
N VAL A 373 -18.16 -24.32 -9.12
CA VAL A 373 -18.74 -25.56 -8.57
C VAL A 373 -18.38 -25.71 -7.10
N LEU A 374 -17.11 -25.49 -6.74
CA LEU A 374 -16.65 -25.55 -5.35
C LEU A 374 -17.30 -24.47 -4.47
N PHE A 375 -17.51 -23.26 -4.98
CA PHE A 375 -18.23 -22.19 -4.27
C PHE A 375 -19.66 -22.62 -3.97
N GLY A 376 -20.33 -23.24 -4.95
CA GLY A 376 -21.68 -23.77 -4.76
C GLY A 376 -21.73 -24.91 -3.74
N ILE A 377 -20.80 -25.87 -3.82
CA ILE A 377 -20.71 -26.97 -2.84
C ILE A 377 -20.47 -26.44 -1.43
N LEU A 378 -19.52 -25.51 -1.28
CA LEU A 378 -19.20 -24.94 0.03
C LEU A 378 -20.37 -24.13 0.59
N PHE A 379 -21.09 -23.40 -0.24
CA PHE A 379 -22.30 -22.72 0.20
C PHE A 379 -23.39 -23.71 0.62
N ASP A 380 -23.69 -24.71 -0.21
CA ASP A 380 -24.71 -25.72 0.09
C ASP A 380 -24.38 -26.51 1.38
N LEU A 381 -23.09 -26.69 1.72
CA LEU A 381 -22.64 -27.37 2.94
C LEU A 381 -22.58 -26.46 4.18
N THR A 382 -22.13 -25.21 4.03
CA THR A 382 -21.84 -24.32 5.18
C THR A 382 -22.94 -23.29 5.45
N GLY A 383 -23.77 -22.98 4.46
CA GLY A 383 -24.71 -21.86 4.48
C GLY A 383 -24.04 -20.48 4.41
N LEU A 384 -22.72 -20.40 4.23
CA LEU A 384 -21.97 -19.15 4.24
C LEU A 384 -21.60 -18.69 2.83
N TRP A 385 -22.07 -17.50 2.44
CA TRP A 385 -21.68 -16.86 1.19
C TRP A 385 -20.18 -16.57 1.13
N THR A 386 -19.54 -16.24 2.26
CA THR A 386 -18.09 -15.93 2.34
C THR A 386 -17.20 -17.17 2.19
N SER A 387 -17.77 -18.38 2.17
CA SER A 387 -17.01 -19.63 1.98
C SER A 387 -16.23 -19.65 0.66
N CYS A 388 -16.70 -18.95 -0.38
CA CYS A 388 -15.97 -18.79 -1.63
C CYS A 388 -14.63 -18.05 -1.43
N PHE A 389 -14.58 -17.03 -0.58
CA PHE A 389 -13.35 -16.30 -0.26
C PHE A 389 -12.44 -17.08 0.69
N MET A 390 -13.01 -17.87 1.62
CA MET A 390 -12.25 -18.77 2.48
C MET A 390 -11.44 -19.78 1.67
N VAL A 391 -12.08 -20.44 0.69
CA VAL A 391 -11.37 -21.41 -0.16
C VAL A 391 -10.34 -20.73 -1.05
N LEU A 392 -10.64 -19.55 -1.59
CA LEU A 392 -9.66 -18.78 -2.36
C LEU A 392 -8.46 -18.35 -1.51
N PHE A 393 -8.67 -17.96 -0.26
CA PHE A 393 -7.58 -17.65 0.68
C PHE A 393 -6.66 -18.84 0.89
N VAL A 394 -7.22 -20.04 1.13
CA VAL A 394 -6.44 -21.27 1.29
C VAL A 394 -5.67 -21.60 0.01
N LEU A 395 -6.33 -21.55 -1.15
CA LEU A 395 -5.72 -21.86 -2.43
C LEU A 395 -4.60 -20.88 -2.81
N LEU A 396 -4.82 -19.57 -2.66
CA LEU A 396 -3.84 -18.53 -2.97
C LEU A 396 -2.64 -18.57 -2.02
N THR A 397 -2.89 -18.80 -0.73
CA THR A 397 -1.83 -18.95 0.27
C THR A 397 -1.04 -20.24 0.04
N GLY A 398 -1.71 -21.34 -0.30
CA GLY A 398 -1.05 -22.58 -0.75
C GLY A 398 -0.19 -22.36 -1.99
N ALA A 399 -0.69 -21.62 -2.98
CA ALA A 399 0.07 -21.24 -4.17
C ALA A 399 1.29 -20.38 -3.85
N LEU A 400 1.16 -19.42 -2.92
CA LEU A 400 2.25 -18.58 -2.43
C LEU A 400 3.33 -19.40 -1.74
N LEU A 401 2.94 -20.29 -0.82
CA LEU A 401 3.84 -21.20 -0.11
C LEU A 401 4.55 -22.14 -1.07
N TRP A 402 3.80 -22.77 -1.99
CA TRP A 402 4.36 -23.64 -3.02
C TRP A 402 5.38 -22.89 -3.89
N THR A 403 5.06 -21.66 -4.30
CA THR A 403 5.98 -20.80 -5.06
C THR A 403 7.26 -20.53 -4.29
N HIS A 404 7.14 -20.22 -2.99
CA HIS A 404 8.29 -19.97 -2.13
C HIS A 404 9.15 -21.20 -1.88
N LEU A 405 8.54 -22.35 -1.57
CA LEU A 405 9.25 -23.60 -1.36
C LEU A 405 9.98 -24.05 -2.63
N ALA A 406 9.31 -24.03 -3.77
CA ALA A 406 9.89 -24.47 -5.03
C ALA A 406 10.91 -23.47 -5.60
N ILE A 407 10.94 -22.21 -5.14
CA ILE A 407 12.07 -21.29 -5.41
C ILE A 407 13.25 -21.61 -4.51
N ARG A 408 13.02 -21.77 -3.20
CA ARG A 408 14.08 -22.13 -2.26
C ARG A 408 14.73 -23.46 -2.58
N GLN A 409 13.98 -24.45 -3.08
CA GLN A 409 14.55 -25.71 -3.55
C GLN A 409 15.45 -25.53 -4.77
N MET A 410 15.03 -24.71 -5.75
CA MET A 410 15.88 -24.39 -6.90
C MET A 410 17.15 -23.64 -6.47
N GLU A 411 17.02 -22.63 -5.60
CA GLU A 411 18.16 -21.87 -5.07
C GLU A 411 19.10 -22.75 -4.24
N ARG A 412 18.57 -23.74 -3.49
CA ARG A 412 19.38 -24.73 -2.77
C ARG A 412 20.13 -25.67 -3.71
N GLY A 413 19.50 -26.16 -4.78
CA GLY A 413 20.20 -27.00 -5.76
C GLY A 413 21.36 -26.26 -6.45
N THR A 414 21.15 -25.00 -6.84
CA THR A 414 22.21 -24.18 -7.44
C THR A 414 23.26 -23.74 -6.40
N ALA A 415 22.84 -23.51 -5.14
CA ALA A 415 23.76 -23.20 -4.06
C ALA A 415 24.58 -24.42 -3.64
N GLU A 416 24.03 -25.64 -3.70
CA GLU A 416 24.75 -26.91 -3.45
C GLU A 416 25.78 -27.17 -4.55
N GLU A 417 25.46 -26.92 -5.83
CA GLU A 417 26.46 -26.95 -6.91
C GLU A 417 27.56 -25.90 -6.69
N ALA A 418 27.20 -24.67 -6.31
CA ALA A 418 28.17 -23.61 -6.00
C ALA A 418 28.95 -23.83 -4.68
N LEU A 419 28.38 -24.54 -3.70
CA LEU A 419 29.01 -24.93 -2.45
C LEU A 419 29.92 -26.15 -2.63
N ALA A 420 29.60 -27.05 -3.56
CA ALA A 420 30.45 -28.17 -3.96
C ALA A 420 31.70 -27.70 -4.73
N GLU A 421 31.64 -26.53 -5.37
CA GLU A 421 32.81 -25.84 -5.95
C GLU A 421 33.69 -25.14 -4.90
N LEU A 422 33.26 -25.05 -3.63
CA LEU A 422 34.05 -24.45 -2.57
C LEU A 422 34.89 -25.52 -1.82
N PRO A 423 36.18 -25.25 -1.57
CA PRO A 423 37.09 -26.22 -0.95
C PRO A 423 36.84 -26.38 0.55
N PRO A 424 37.10 -27.57 1.13
CA PRO A 424 36.39 -27.95 2.36
C PRO A 424 36.94 -27.33 3.66
N PHE A 425 38.25 -27.19 3.87
CA PHE A 425 38.83 -26.79 5.18
C PHE A 425 40.28 -26.21 5.01
N PRO A 426 41.02 -25.86 6.09
CA PRO A 426 41.16 -24.51 6.69
C PRO A 426 42.41 -23.72 6.23
N GLU A 427 43.21 -24.21 5.28
CA GLU A 427 44.47 -23.59 4.84
C GLU A 427 44.37 -22.70 3.58
N MET A 428 43.19 -22.53 2.99
CA MET A 428 42.98 -21.70 1.78
C MET A 428 42.90 -20.19 2.11
N GLN A 429 43.77 -19.75 3.01
CA GLN A 429 44.09 -18.36 3.32
C GLN A 429 44.96 -17.77 2.20
N GLY A 430 44.57 -16.59 1.68
CA GLY A 430 45.46 -15.72 0.90
C GLY A 430 44.99 -15.25 -0.48
N LEU A 431 43.85 -15.73 -1.02
CA LEU A 431 43.37 -15.35 -2.35
C LEU A 431 42.10 -14.48 -2.33
N PRO A 432 41.86 -13.65 -3.37
CA PRO A 432 40.88 -12.56 -3.32
C PRO A 432 39.44 -13.03 -3.09
N LYS A 433 38.70 -12.14 -2.42
CA LYS A 433 37.37 -12.31 -1.83
C LYS A 433 36.28 -12.81 -2.80
N PRO A 434 35.26 -13.51 -2.27
CA PRO A 434 34.15 -14.03 -3.04
C PRO A 434 33.39 -12.92 -3.74
N ILE A 435 33.05 -13.16 -5.01
CA ILE A 435 32.12 -12.33 -5.76
C ILE A 435 30.78 -12.37 -5.04
N SER A 436 30.32 -11.18 -4.64
CA SER A 436 29.08 -10.94 -3.92
C SER A 436 27.88 -11.64 -4.57
N ALA A 437 27.02 -12.20 -3.71
CA ALA A 437 25.68 -12.66 -4.07
C ALA A 437 24.95 -11.63 -4.97
N PRO A 438 24.13 -12.08 -5.94
CA PRO A 438 23.52 -11.20 -6.93
C PRO A 438 22.75 -10.08 -6.23
N THR A 439 23.24 -8.85 -6.43
CA THR A 439 22.63 -7.60 -6.01
C THR A 439 21.17 -7.58 -6.45
N ALA A 440 20.26 -7.20 -5.55
CA ALA A 440 18.86 -7.02 -5.87
C ALA A 440 18.72 -6.12 -7.11
N ALA A 441 18.22 -6.68 -8.22
CA ALA A 441 18.01 -5.93 -9.46
C ALA A 441 17.23 -4.63 -9.17
N GLY A 442 17.88 -3.48 -9.39
CA GLY A 442 17.35 -2.12 -9.15
C GLY A 442 18.11 -1.25 -8.14
N ALA A 443 19.07 -1.77 -7.37
CA ALA A 443 19.88 -0.97 -6.46
C ALA A 443 20.98 -0.18 -7.20
N LEU A 444 21.20 1.07 -6.81
CA LEU A 444 22.32 1.90 -7.27
C LEU A 444 23.63 1.30 -6.76
N THR A 445 24.44 0.75 -7.66
CA THR A 445 25.74 0.13 -7.37
C THR A 445 26.87 1.16 -7.34
N ASP A 446 26.86 2.15 -8.24
CA ASP A 446 27.74 3.32 -8.21
C ASP A 446 27.00 4.54 -7.66
N TRP A 447 27.29 4.91 -6.42
CA TRP A 447 26.72 6.09 -5.75
C TRP A 447 27.81 6.91 -5.05
N ARG A 448 28.23 8.01 -5.70
CA ARG A 448 29.31 8.89 -5.25
C ARG A 448 28.81 10.32 -5.05
N PRO A 449 27.96 10.60 -4.03
CA PRO A 449 27.35 11.92 -3.85
C PRO A 449 28.38 13.02 -3.58
N GLU A 450 29.56 12.68 -3.05
CA GLU A 450 30.65 13.62 -2.76
C GLU A 450 31.48 14.03 -4.00
N ASP A 451 31.32 13.33 -5.14
CA ASP A 451 31.98 13.69 -6.39
C ASP A 451 31.17 14.82 -7.09
N PRO A 452 31.73 16.03 -7.26
CA PRO A 452 30.99 17.16 -7.84
C PRO A 452 30.48 16.91 -9.26
N VAL A 453 31.23 16.16 -10.08
CA VAL A 453 30.86 15.88 -11.48
C VAL A 453 29.70 14.90 -11.52
N PHE A 454 29.77 13.83 -10.71
CA PHE A 454 28.67 12.88 -10.57
C PHE A 454 27.42 13.55 -9.99
N TRP A 455 27.57 14.41 -8.98
CA TRP A 455 26.47 15.10 -8.32
C TRP A 455 25.73 16.02 -9.29
N ALA A 456 26.46 16.82 -10.08
CA ALA A 456 25.88 17.74 -11.05
C ALA A 456 25.10 17.03 -12.16
N ASN A 457 25.64 15.92 -12.70
CA ASN A 457 25.08 15.23 -13.86
C ASN A 457 23.96 14.25 -13.50
N THR A 458 24.09 13.51 -12.40
CA THR A 458 23.22 12.36 -12.08
C THR A 458 22.71 12.36 -10.64
N GLY A 459 23.63 12.50 -9.67
CA GLY A 459 23.33 12.31 -8.25
C GLY A 459 22.23 13.24 -7.72
N ARG A 460 22.30 14.54 -8.05
CA ARG A 460 21.37 15.55 -7.53
C ARG A 460 19.93 15.31 -7.96
N ARG A 461 19.70 14.85 -9.20
CA ARG A 461 18.36 14.53 -9.73
C ARG A 461 17.74 13.35 -8.98
N ILE A 462 18.52 12.29 -8.77
CA ILE A 462 18.08 11.08 -8.07
C ILE A 462 17.81 11.38 -6.59
N ALA A 463 18.70 12.13 -5.92
CA ALA A 463 18.54 12.50 -4.53
C ALA A 463 17.30 13.38 -4.29
N ARG A 464 17.08 14.38 -5.15
CA ARG A 464 15.87 15.23 -5.08
C ARG A 464 14.59 14.43 -5.32
N ARG A 465 14.58 13.49 -6.27
CA ARG A 465 13.42 12.61 -6.49
C ARG A 465 13.11 11.79 -5.23
N ASN A 466 14.11 11.18 -4.62
CA ASN A 466 13.92 10.40 -3.39
C ASN A 466 13.44 11.27 -2.22
N LEU A 467 13.98 12.48 -2.07
CA LEU A 467 13.53 13.45 -1.06
C LEU A 467 12.06 13.84 -1.23
N TRP A 468 11.66 14.23 -2.45
CA TRP A 468 10.29 14.65 -2.75
C TRP A 468 9.26 13.52 -2.70
N LEU A 469 9.69 12.26 -2.80
CA LEU A 469 8.84 11.09 -2.57
C LEU A 469 8.78 10.71 -1.08
N SER A 470 9.85 10.95 -0.33
CA SER A 470 9.92 10.71 1.11
C SER A 470 9.07 11.71 1.91
N ILE A 471 9.04 12.99 1.50
CA ILE A 471 8.30 14.04 2.22
C ILE A 471 6.79 13.73 2.35
N PRO A 472 6.04 13.42 1.26
CA PRO A 472 4.63 13.05 1.36
C PRO A 472 4.39 11.80 2.22
N ALA A 473 5.23 10.77 2.06
CA ALA A 473 5.14 9.55 2.86
C ALA A 473 5.30 9.84 4.36
N LEU A 474 6.29 10.68 4.71
CA LEU A 474 6.53 11.07 6.09
C LEU A 474 5.43 11.99 6.63
N LEU A 475 4.93 12.94 5.82
CA LEU A 475 3.81 13.80 6.19
C LEU A 475 2.56 12.98 6.53
N LEU A 476 2.20 12.01 5.69
CA LEU A 476 1.08 11.11 5.95
C LEU A 476 1.32 10.23 7.18
N SER A 477 2.58 9.86 7.45
CA SER A 477 2.96 9.12 8.66
C SER A 477 2.66 9.93 9.92
N PHE A 478 3.01 11.22 9.96
CA PHE A 478 2.66 12.10 11.09
C PHE A 478 1.17 12.39 11.18
N ALA A 479 0.46 12.49 10.05
CA ALA A 479 -0.98 12.68 10.03
C ALA A 479 -1.70 11.50 10.69
N ILE A 480 -1.39 10.27 10.27
CA ILE A 480 -1.97 9.06 10.88
C ILE A 480 -1.52 8.85 12.31
N TRP A 481 -0.27 9.19 12.64
CA TRP A 481 0.23 9.10 14.01
C TRP A 481 -0.60 9.98 14.98
N GLN A 482 -1.01 11.16 14.53
CA GLN A 482 -1.73 12.15 15.33
C GLN A 482 -3.24 12.24 15.05
N VAL A 483 -3.82 11.31 14.30
CA VAL A 483 -5.27 11.33 13.96
C VAL A 483 -6.15 11.31 15.21
N TRP A 484 -5.74 10.58 16.24
CA TRP A 484 -6.47 10.50 17.51
C TRP A 484 -6.54 11.83 18.25
N SER A 485 -5.63 12.79 18.00
CA SER A 485 -5.69 14.12 18.62
C SER A 485 -6.99 14.87 18.29
N VAL A 486 -7.63 14.57 17.16
CA VAL A 486 -8.91 15.16 16.76
C VAL A 486 -10.07 14.23 17.04
N VAL A 487 -9.92 12.94 16.74
CA VAL A 487 -11.00 11.94 16.84
C VAL A 487 -11.53 11.86 18.26
N VAL A 488 -10.67 11.81 19.28
CA VAL A 488 -11.10 11.67 20.69
C VAL A 488 -11.96 12.85 21.16
N ALA A 489 -11.76 14.05 20.61
CA ALA A 489 -12.56 15.23 20.95
C ALA A 489 -13.96 15.20 20.32
N LYS A 490 -14.20 14.29 19.36
CA LYS A 490 -15.47 14.12 18.63
C LYS A 490 -16.21 12.82 18.99
N LEU A 491 -15.53 11.82 19.54
CA LEU A 491 -16.15 10.54 19.94
C LEU A 491 -17.42 10.72 20.81
N PRO A 492 -17.45 11.58 21.85
CA PRO A 492 -18.65 11.73 22.66
C PRO A 492 -19.86 12.27 21.87
N LEU A 493 -19.62 13.04 20.81
CA LEU A 493 -20.70 13.60 20.00
C LEU A 493 -21.44 12.54 19.19
N VAL A 494 -20.77 11.46 18.81
CA VAL A 494 -21.36 10.36 18.02
C VAL A 494 -21.86 9.21 18.90
N GLY A 495 -21.92 9.38 20.23
CA GLY A 495 -22.53 8.41 21.14
C GLY A 495 -21.57 7.53 21.95
N PHE A 496 -20.24 7.70 21.81
CA PHE A 496 -19.28 6.97 22.66
C PHE A 496 -19.21 7.56 24.07
N ASN A 497 -19.52 6.74 25.08
CA ASN A 497 -19.52 7.15 26.49
C ASN A 497 -18.21 6.77 27.20
N PHE A 498 -17.09 7.34 26.75
CA PHE A 498 -15.78 7.12 27.40
C PHE A 498 -15.47 8.17 28.46
N THR A 499 -14.76 7.76 29.51
CA THR A 499 -14.24 8.67 30.52
C THR A 499 -13.15 9.59 29.93
N THR A 500 -12.90 10.73 30.57
CA THR A 500 -11.82 11.64 30.19
C THR A 500 -10.46 10.92 30.11
N ASP A 501 -10.15 10.07 31.09
CA ASP A 501 -8.89 9.34 31.11
C ASP A 501 -8.77 8.37 29.92
N GLN A 502 -9.87 7.71 29.55
CA GLN A 502 -9.92 6.83 28.38
C GLN A 502 -9.69 7.59 27.06
N LEU A 503 -10.23 8.81 26.93
CA LEU A 503 -10.00 9.66 25.77
C LEU A 503 -8.54 10.11 25.67
N PHE A 504 -7.92 10.53 26.78
CA PHE A 504 -6.50 10.86 26.80
C PHE A 504 -5.61 9.65 26.56
N TRP A 505 -6.00 8.46 27.02
CA TRP A 505 -5.31 7.20 26.70
C TRP A 505 -5.27 6.90 25.20
N LEU A 506 -6.40 7.08 24.49
CA LEU A 506 -6.46 6.91 23.04
C LEU A 506 -5.56 7.91 22.30
N ALA A 507 -5.51 9.16 22.77
CA ALA A 507 -4.59 10.16 22.22
C ALA A 507 -3.11 9.87 22.53
N ALA A 508 -2.82 9.22 23.66
CA ALA A 508 -1.46 8.95 24.14
C ALA A 508 -0.84 7.68 23.53
N LEU A 509 -1.64 6.64 23.30
CA LEU A 509 -1.17 5.32 22.85
C LEU A 509 -0.30 5.29 21.60
N PRO A 510 -0.63 6.05 20.53
CA PRO A 510 0.22 6.09 19.34
C PRO A 510 1.65 6.52 19.68
N GLY A 511 1.83 7.31 20.75
CA GLY A 511 3.12 7.73 21.26
C GLY A 511 4.00 6.58 21.76
N ILE A 512 3.43 5.59 22.47
CA ILE A 512 4.18 4.42 22.97
C ILE A 512 4.68 3.56 21.82
N SER A 513 3.77 3.14 20.95
CA SER A 513 4.11 2.26 19.83
C SER A 513 5.03 2.97 18.85
N GLY A 514 4.77 4.24 18.54
CA GLY A 514 5.62 5.03 17.64
C GLY A 514 7.04 5.26 18.16
N ALA A 515 7.19 5.58 19.45
CA ALA A 515 8.51 5.71 20.07
C ALA A 515 9.27 4.38 20.08
N THR A 516 8.59 3.29 20.40
CA THR A 516 9.18 1.94 20.43
C THR A 516 9.62 1.49 19.03
N LEU A 517 8.75 1.63 18.03
CA LEU A 517 9.04 1.27 16.64
C LEU A 517 10.15 2.12 16.04
N ARG A 518 10.28 3.40 16.44
CA ARG A 518 11.38 4.28 16.02
C ARG A 518 12.75 3.70 16.28
N ILE A 519 12.93 3.00 17.41
CA ILE A 519 14.19 2.35 17.77
C ILE A 519 14.55 1.31 16.70
N PHE A 520 13.57 0.52 16.24
CA PHE A 520 13.80 -0.56 15.29
C PHE A 520 13.84 -0.10 13.82
N TYR A 521 13.02 0.88 13.46
CA TYR A 521 12.80 1.29 12.06
C TYR A 521 14.03 1.92 11.42
N SER A 522 14.91 2.58 12.18
CA SER A 522 16.19 3.07 11.67
C SER A 522 17.08 1.95 11.15
N PHE A 523 16.98 0.74 11.71
CA PHE A 523 17.80 -0.41 11.31
C PHE A 523 17.25 -1.16 10.11
N MET A 524 15.98 -0.94 9.75
CA MET A 524 15.33 -1.68 8.67
C MET A 524 15.75 -1.20 7.28
N VAL A 525 16.12 0.09 7.15
CA VAL A 525 16.52 0.68 5.86
C VAL A 525 17.79 0.02 5.29
N PRO A 526 18.88 -0.17 6.06
CA PRO A 526 20.05 -0.92 5.58
C PRO A 526 19.77 -2.39 5.22
N ILE A 527 18.73 -3.00 5.79
CA ILE A 527 18.39 -4.42 5.57
C ILE A 527 17.55 -4.59 4.30
N PHE A 528 16.46 -3.83 4.19
CA PHE A 528 15.45 -4.00 3.14
C PHE A 528 15.63 -3.04 1.97
N GLY A 529 16.45 -2.00 2.11
CA GLY A 529 16.54 -0.89 1.17
C GLY A 529 15.48 0.19 1.43
N GLY A 530 15.83 1.43 1.13
CA GLY A 530 14.99 2.60 1.36
C GLY A 530 13.67 2.58 0.59
N ARG A 531 13.67 2.09 -0.65
CA ARG A 531 12.50 2.07 -1.54
C ARG A 531 11.46 1.07 -1.05
N LEU A 532 11.88 -0.18 -0.81
CA LEU A 532 10.99 -1.23 -0.29
C LEU A 532 10.47 -0.85 1.09
N TRP A 533 11.34 -0.43 2.00
CA TRP A 533 10.93 -0.13 3.37
C TRP A 533 9.97 1.06 3.45
N THR A 534 10.23 2.15 2.72
CA THR A 534 9.32 3.31 2.67
C THR A 534 7.97 2.92 2.08
N THR A 535 7.96 2.06 1.07
CA THR A 535 6.72 1.53 0.48
C THR A 535 5.90 0.74 1.49
N LEU A 536 6.51 -0.25 2.15
CA LEU A 536 5.83 -1.12 3.11
C LEU A 536 5.29 -0.35 4.30
N THR A 537 6.11 0.54 4.86
CA THR A 537 5.75 1.33 6.04
C THR A 537 4.72 2.41 5.74
N THR A 538 4.62 2.89 4.49
CA THR A 538 3.53 3.77 4.06
C THR A 538 2.25 2.97 3.87
N TRP A 539 2.30 1.81 3.20
CA TRP A 539 1.13 0.92 3.04
C TRP A 539 0.54 0.47 4.38
N SER A 540 1.38 0.18 5.38
CA SER A 540 0.91 -0.26 6.69
C SER A 540 0.04 0.77 7.40
N LEU A 541 0.15 2.06 7.06
CA LEU A 541 -0.72 3.12 7.60
C LEU A 541 -2.18 2.99 7.15
N MET A 542 -2.44 2.24 6.07
CA MET A 542 -3.79 2.00 5.59
C MET A 542 -4.61 1.17 6.58
N ILE A 543 -3.95 0.29 7.35
CA ILE A 543 -4.60 -0.57 8.36
C ILE A 543 -5.29 0.30 9.44
N PRO A 544 -4.58 1.18 10.19
CA PRO A 544 -5.24 2.04 11.16
C PRO A 544 -6.16 3.08 10.50
N ALA A 545 -5.84 3.61 9.31
CA ALA A 545 -6.69 4.61 8.66
C ALA A 545 -8.08 4.06 8.28
N VAL A 546 -8.12 2.89 7.64
CA VAL A 546 -9.37 2.20 7.30
C VAL A 546 -10.06 1.68 8.56
N GLY A 547 -9.29 1.08 9.49
CA GLY A 547 -9.82 0.55 10.73
C GLY A 547 -10.52 1.61 11.59
N ILE A 548 -9.92 2.79 11.75
CA ILE A 548 -10.55 3.93 12.44
C ILE A 548 -11.81 4.37 11.71
N GLY A 549 -11.76 4.49 10.38
CA GLY A 549 -12.91 4.89 9.57
C GLY A 549 -14.14 4.01 9.80
N TYR A 550 -13.97 2.70 9.96
CA TYR A 550 -15.08 1.81 10.32
C TYR A 550 -15.42 1.81 11.81
N ALA A 551 -14.41 1.78 12.69
CA ALA A 551 -14.60 1.66 14.14
C ALA A 551 -15.36 2.84 14.75
N VAL A 552 -15.26 4.04 14.18
CA VAL A 552 -15.93 5.23 14.73
C VAL A 552 -17.39 5.38 14.27
N GLN A 553 -17.89 4.50 13.38
CA GLN A 553 -19.27 4.55 12.90
C GLN A 553 -20.27 3.92 13.87
N SER A 554 -19.81 3.01 14.74
CA SER A 554 -20.66 2.32 15.71
C SER A 554 -20.21 2.63 17.14
N PRO A 555 -21.08 3.27 17.95
CA PRO A 555 -20.83 3.53 19.38
C PRO A 555 -20.59 2.26 20.20
N ASP A 556 -21.05 1.11 19.71
CA ASP A 556 -20.89 -0.20 20.33
C ASP A 556 -19.48 -0.78 20.12
N THR A 557 -18.63 -0.09 19.36
CA THR A 557 -17.26 -0.54 19.13
C THR A 557 -16.49 -0.64 20.45
N PRO A 558 -15.98 -1.83 20.82
CA PRO A 558 -15.31 -2.00 22.10
C PRO A 558 -14.08 -1.11 22.23
N TYR A 559 -13.88 -0.55 23.42
CA TYR A 559 -12.73 0.33 23.71
C TYR A 559 -11.38 -0.32 23.33
N ILE A 560 -11.24 -1.64 23.52
CA ILE A 560 -10.02 -2.38 23.16
C ILE A 560 -9.72 -2.34 21.66
N VAL A 561 -10.74 -2.30 20.79
CA VAL A 561 -10.54 -2.16 19.34
C VAL A 561 -9.93 -0.80 19.03
N LEU A 562 -10.44 0.26 19.66
CA LEU A 562 -9.90 1.61 19.54
C LEU A 562 -8.47 1.71 20.09
N LEU A 563 -8.16 1.01 21.19
CA LEU A 563 -6.79 0.92 21.73
C LEU A 563 -5.83 0.24 20.74
N ILE A 564 -6.24 -0.87 20.11
CA ILE A 564 -5.43 -1.56 19.10
C ILE A 564 -5.19 -0.64 17.89
N LEU A 565 -6.23 0.04 17.40
CA LEU A 565 -6.11 0.99 16.29
C LEU A 565 -5.22 2.19 16.65
N ALA A 566 -5.30 2.70 17.89
CA ALA A 566 -4.40 3.73 18.41
C ALA A 566 -2.95 3.26 18.50
N LEU A 567 -2.69 2.03 18.94
CA LEU A 567 -1.36 1.43 18.89
C LEU A 567 -0.85 1.31 17.45
N LEU A 568 -1.71 0.90 16.50
CA LEU A 568 -1.35 0.78 15.09
C LEU A 568 -1.07 2.14 14.43
N CYS A 569 -1.70 3.24 14.86
CA CYS A 569 -1.32 4.60 14.42
C CYS A 569 0.15 4.92 14.72
N GLY A 570 0.75 4.30 15.75
CA GLY A 570 2.17 4.45 16.04
C GLY A 570 3.11 3.93 14.95
N LEU A 571 2.65 3.11 14.00
CA LEU A 571 3.43 2.78 12.79
C LEU A 571 3.94 4.06 12.10
N GLY A 572 3.10 5.11 12.04
CA GLY A 572 3.49 6.41 11.49
C GLY A 572 4.60 7.11 12.27
N GLY A 573 4.65 6.96 13.60
CA GLY A 573 5.73 7.48 14.43
C GLY A 573 7.09 6.83 14.13
N GLY A 574 7.08 5.52 13.87
CA GLY A 574 8.25 4.73 13.47
C GLY A 574 8.89 5.21 12.17
N ASN A 575 8.07 5.59 11.18
CA ASN A 575 8.49 5.98 9.83
C ASN A 575 9.46 7.17 9.80
N PHE A 576 9.45 8.02 10.83
CA PHE A 576 10.40 9.12 10.92
C PHE A 576 11.86 8.65 11.00
N ALA A 577 12.15 7.64 11.82
CA ALA A 577 13.53 7.15 11.99
C ALA A 577 14.05 6.52 10.69
N SER A 578 13.23 5.72 10.02
CA SER A 578 13.60 5.11 8.73
C SER A 578 13.71 6.15 7.62
N SER A 579 12.77 7.09 7.50
CA SER A 579 12.81 8.14 6.48
C SER A 579 14.08 9.00 6.60
N MET A 580 14.42 9.42 7.81
CA MET A 580 15.63 10.23 8.06
C MET A 580 16.91 9.44 7.79
N ALA A 581 16.98 8.18 8.22
CA ALA A 581 18.11 7.31 7.93
C ALA A 581 18.29 7.14 6.42
N ASN A 582 17.21 6.88 5.70
CA ASN A 582 17.22 6.69 4.25
C ASN A 582 17.72 7.93 3.49
N ILE A 583 17.11 9.09 3.72
CA ILE A 583 17.45 10.33 3.02
C ILE A 583 18.90 10.76 3.28
N SER A 584 19.46 10.43 4.45
CA SER A 584 20.85 10.75 4.79
C SER A 584 21.89 10.12 3.85
N PHE A 585 21.57 9.01 3.17
CA PHE A 585 22.46 8.35 2.22
C PHE A 585 22.44 8.99 0.81
N PHE A 586 21.41 9.77 0.49
CA PHE A 586 21.24 10.35 -0.85
C PHE A 586 21.96 11.70 -1.05
N PHE A 587 22.33 12.41 0.01
CA PHE A 587 22.87 13.77 -0.11
C PHE A 587 24.34 13.84 0.33
N PRO A 588 25.18 14.64 -0.37
CA PRO A 588 26.53 14.93 0.07
C PRO A 588 26.54 15.71 1.37
N LYS A 589 27.66 15.70 2.08
CA LYS A 589 27.84 16.42 3.36
C LYS A 589 27.37 17.88 3.30
N ALA A 590 27.65 18.59 2.20
CA ALA A 590 27.29 20.00 2.04
C ALA A 590 25.77 20.26 1.98
N GLU A 591 24.98 19.37 1.38
CA GLU A 591 23.52 19.55 1.24
C GLU A 591 22.70 18.70 2.23
N LYS A 592 23.32 17.73 2.91
CA LYS A 592 22.65 16.75 3.80
C LYS A 592 21.86 17.41 4.93
N GLY A 593 22.45 18.39 5.62
CA GLY A 593 21.77 19.08 6.72
C GLY A 593 20.46 19.73 6.29
N ASN A 594 20.47 20.41 5.14
CA ASN A 594 19.28 21.05 4.57
C ASN A 594 18.22 20.02 4.12
N ALA A 595 18.65 18.94 3.45
CA ALA A 595 17.74 17.88 3.01
C ALA A 595 17.04 17.19 4.19
N LEU A 596 17.78 16.88 5.26
CA LEU A 596 17.23 16.29 6.49
C LEU A 596 16.30 17.27 7.21
N ALA A 597 16.67 18.56 7.28
CA ALA A 597 15.83 19.60 7.87
C ALA A 597 14.51 19.76 7.10
N LEU A 598 14.54 19.77 5.76
CA LEU A 598 13.35 19.85 4.93
C LEU A 598 12.45 18.62 5.09
N ASN A 599 13.05 17.41 5.04
CA ASN A 599 12.30 16.16 5.20
C ASN A 599 11.61 16.09 6.57
N ALA A 600 12.35 16.36 7.66
CA ALA A 600 11.78 16.37 9.00
C ALA A 600 10.78 17.51 9.22
N GLY A 601 11.06 18.70 8.70
CA GLY A 601 10.24 19.89 8.83
C GLY A 601 8.88 19.74 8.17
N LEU A 602 8.88 19.42 6.87
CA LEU A 602 7.66 19.16 6.11
C LEU A 602 6.94 17.88 6.55
N GLY A 603 7.68 16.87 7.02
CA GLY A 603 7.10 15.69 7.65
C GLY A 603 6.26 16.03 8.89
N ASN A 604 6.82 16.85 9.80
CA ASN A 604 6.11 17.27 11.02
C ASN A 604 4.85 18.09 10.73
N LEU A 605 4.74 18.75 9.58
CA LEU A 605 3.51 19.43 9.17
C LEU A 605 2.32 18.48 9.06
N GLY A 606 2.54 17.17 8.91
CA GLY A 606 1.49 16.16 8.93
C GLY A 606 0.57 16.26 10.15
N VAL A 607 1.11 16.66 11.30
CA VAL A 607 0.34 16.88 12.53
C VAL A 607 -0.64 18.05 12.39
N SER A 608 -0.19 19.18 11.83
CA SER A 608 -1.10 20.30 11.53
C SER A 608 -2.08 19.95 10.41
N VAL A 609 -1.65 19.20 9.41
CA VAL A 609 -2.52 18.79 8.29
C VAL A 609 -3.67 17.92 8.80
N VAL A 610 -3.42 16.94 9.67
CA VAL A 610 -4.51 16.12 10.22
C VAL A 610 -5.45 16.95 11.09
N GLN A 611 -4.91 17.86 11.90
CA GLN A 611 -5.72 18.74 12.74
C GLN A 611 -6.52 19.80 11.97
N PHE A 612 -6.12 20.12 10.74
CA PHE A 612 -6.85 21.04 9.87
C PHE A 612 -7.84 20.31 8.97
N VAL A 613 -7.40 19.23 8.32
CA VAL A 613 -8.19 18.49 7.31
C VAL A 613 -9.29 17.68 7.98
N VAL A 614 -9.04 17.01 9.11
CA VAL A 614 -10.06 16.15 9.73
C VAL A 614 -11.30 16.93 10.17
N PRO A 615 -11.20 18.06 10.91
CA PRO A 615 -12.39 18.84 11.28
C PRO A 615 -13.22 19.32 10.08
N LEU A 616 -12.61 19.55 8.92
CA LEU A 616 -13.31 19.90 7.69
C LEU A 616 -13.90 18.67 6.99
N ALA A 617 -13.15 17.56 6.98
CA ALA A 617 -13.56 16.34 6.29
C ALA A 617 -14.77 15.67 6.93
N ILE A 618 -14.93 15.78 8.25
CA ILE A 618 -16.06 15.17 8.98
C ILE A 618 -17.37 15.95 8.85
N THR A 619 -17.37 17.18 8.32
CA THR A 619 -18.59 17.98 8.12
C THR A 619 -19.24 17.79 6.76
N ALA A 620 -18.64 17.00 5.87
CA ALA A 620 -19.13 16.78 4.52
C ALA A 620 -19.14 15.30 4.18
N GLY A 621 -20.15 14.87 3.42
CA GLY A 621 -20.20 13.55 2.80
C GLY A 621 -19.23 13.41 1.63
N ILE A 622 -17.92 13.61 1.86
CA ILE A 622 -16.86 13.59 0.82
C ILE A 622 -16.89 12.30 0.01
N PHE A 623 -17.14 11.19 0.70
CA PHE A 623 -17.18 9.87 0.09
C PHE A 623 -18.61 9.47 -0.33
N GLY A 624 -19.63 10.32 -0.13
CA GLY A 624 -21.04 9.97 -0.39
C GLY A 624 -21.40 8.61 0.21
N TRP A 625 -22.07 7.76 -0.57
CA TRP A 625 -22.41 6.39 -0.18
C TRP A 625 -21.20 5.48 0.10
N ILE A 626 -19.99 5.82 -0.39
CA ILE A 626 -18.73 5.09 -0.16
C ILE A 626 -18.26 5.25 1.30
N GLY A 627 -18.58 6.38 1.94
CA GLY A 627 -18.16 6.66 3.32
C GLY A 627 -19.06 6.08 4.40
N GLY A 628 -20.24 5.55 4.05
CA GLY A 628 -21.30 5.28 5.02
C GLY A 628 -22.08 6.54 5.43
N ASP A 629 -23.22 6.32 6.07
CA ASP A 629 -24.14 7.39 6.45
C ASP A 629 -23.59 8.30 7.56
N PRO A 630 -24.04 9.57 7.63
CA PRO A 630 -23.70 10.43 8.74
C PRO A 630 -24.34 9.95 10.04
N THR A 631 -23.66 10.16 11.16
CA THR A 631 -24.31 10.12 12.48
C THR A 631 -24.96 11.47 12.75
N MET A 632 -26.23 11.45 13.20
CA MET A 632 -26.92 12.66 13.64
C MET A 632 -26.42 13.05 15.03
N VAL A 633 -25.85 14.24 15.15
CA VAL A 633 -25.30 14.77 16.40
C VAL A 633 -26.04 16.04 16.84
N LYS A 634 -26.38 16.11 18.13
CA LYS A 634 -26.99 17.31 18.72
C LYS A 634 -25.91 18.37 18.95
N GLY A 635 -26.00 19.46 18.20
CA GLY A 635 -25.14 20.64 18.35
C GLY A 635 -25.87 21.81 19.02
N PRO A 636 -25.14 22.89 19.36
CA PRO A 636 -25.71 24.12 19.93
C PRO A 636 -26.75 24.80 19.01
N ALA A 637 -26.70 24.55 17.71
CA ALA A 637 -27.58 25.11 16.68
C ALA A 637 -28.65 24.13 16.17
N GLY A 638 -28.82 22.96 16.80
CA GLY A 638 -29.76 21.91 16.37
C GLY A 638 -29.09 20.58 16.03
N GLU A 639 -29.85 19.66 15.41
CA GLU A 639 -29.31 18.41 14.89
C GLU A 639 -28.48 18.66 13.62
N SER A 640 -27.28 18.09 13.58
CA SER A 640 -26.35 18.24 12.45
C SER A 640 -25.78 16.88 12.06
N GLN A 641 -25.45 16.73 10.79
CA GLN A 641 -24.84 15.51 10.26
C GLN A 641 -23.32 15.53 10.48
N LEU A 642 -22.75 14.42 10.97
CA LEU A 642 -21.31 14.27 11.17
C LEU A 642 -20.82 12.94 10.59
N TRP A 643 -19.81 12.98 9.73
CA TRP A 643 -19.15 11.82 9.14
C TRP A 643 -17.82 11.56 9.83
N LEU A 644 -17.83 11.10 11.09
CA LEU A 644 -16.59 10.91 11.87
C LEU A 644 -15.63 9.90 11.21
N GLN A 645 -16.16 8.95 10.44
CA GLN A 645 -15.40 8.00 9.62
C GLN A 645 -14.40 8.67 8.67
N ASN A 646 -14.70 9.88 8.20
CA ASN A 646 -13.84 10.61 7.26
C ASN A 646 -12.50 10.98 7.90
N ALA A 647 -12.40 10.99 9.23
CA ALA A 647 -11.16 11.19 9.94
C ALA A 647 -10.08 10.15 9.56
N GLY A 648 -10.49 8.91 9.28
CA GLY A 648 -9.61 7.85 8.78
C GLY A 648 -9.56 7.81 7.25
N PHE A 649 -10.73 7.76 6.60
CA PHE A 649 -10.83 7.53 5.15
C PHE A 649 -10.20 8.61 4.29
N VAL A 650 -10.17 9.88 4.73
CA VAL A 650 -9.60 11.00 3.95
C VAL A 650 -8.15 10.77 3.57
N PHE A 651 -7.38 10.04 4.38
CA PHE A 651 -5.95 9.78 4.14
C PHE A 651 -5.68 8.55 3.26
N VAL A 652 -6.64 7.64 3.10
CA VAL A 652 -6.45 6.34 2.41
C VAL A 652 -5.99 6.52 0.95
N PRO A 653 -6.61 7.39 0.12
CA PRO A 653 -6.15 7.60 -1.25
C PRO A 653 -4.72 8.15 -1.31
N PHE A 654 -4.38 9.09 -0.41
CA PHE A 654 -3.05 9.70 -0.38
C PHE A 654 -1.99 8.71 0.10
N ILE A 655 -2.30 7.83 1.05
CA ILE A 655 -1.43 6.73 1.49
C ILE A 655 -1.13 5.80 0.32
N ALA A 656 -2.16 5.34 -0.40
CA ALA A 656 -1.99 4.46 -1.55
C ALA A 656 -1.13 5.12 -2.65
N ILE A 657 -1.44 6.38 -3.01
CA ILE A 657 -0.67 7.13 -4.01
C ILE A 657 0.79 7.29 -3.57
N SER A 658 1.04 7.70 -2.33
CA SER A 658 2.40 7.89 -1.81
C SER A 658 3.18 6.58 -1.74
N ALA A 659 2.53 5.47 -1.38
CA ALA A 659 3.17 4.16 -1.31
C ALA A 659 3.54 3.63 -2.71
N PHE A 660 2.65 3.78 -3.71
CA PHE A 660 2.98 3.48 -5.10
C PHE A 660 4.08 4.39 -5.65
N ALA A 661 4.02 5.69 -5.34
CA ALA A 661 5.03 6.65 -5.77
C ALA A 661 6.41 6.32 -5.16
N ALA A 662 6.45 5.91 -3.89
CA ALA A 662 7.67 5.41 -3.25
C ALA A 662 8.18 4.14 -3.95
N TRP A 663 7.30 3.18 -4.24
CA TRP A 663 7.66 1.90 -4.85
C TRP A 663 8.30 2.05 -6.23
N PHE A 664 7.70 2.87 -7.09
CA PHE A 664 8.12 3.07 -8.47
C PHE A 664 9.17 4.18 -8.63
N GLY A 665 9.25 5.13 -7.70
CA GLY A 665 10.06 6.34 -7.86
C GLY A 665 11.31 6.42 -6.99
N MET A 666 11.36 5.74 -5.83
CA MET A 666 12.54 5.74 -4.97
C MET A 666 13.60 4.74 -5.45
N ASN A 667 14.79 4.79 -4.86
CA ASN A 667 15.91 3.92 -5.18
C ASN A 667 16.49 3.26 -3.92
N ASP A 668 17.19 2.15 -4.11
CA ASP A 668 17.97 1.49 -3.06
C ASP A 668 19.47 1.76 -3.33
N ILE A 669 20.29 1.95 -2.29
CA ILE A 669 21.74 2.19 -2.42
C ILE A 669 22.49 0.96 -1.90
N ALA A 670 23.34 0.34 -2.72
CA ALA A 670 24.02 -0.92 -2.39
C ALA A 670 25.09 -0.79 -1.28
N SER A 671 25.67 0.40 -1.11
CA SER A 671 26.78 0.67 -0.18
C SER A 671 26.35 1.02 1.26
N ALA A 672 25.03 1.11 1.54
CA ALA A 672 24.52 1.51 2.84
C ALA A 672 24.47 0.34 3.85
N LYS A 673 25.63 -0.17 4.29
CA LYS A 673 25.73 -1.15 5.39
C LYS A 673 26.51 -0.57 6.56
N ALA A 674 25.86 -0.46 7.71
CA ALA A 674 26.52 -0.21 8.99
C ALA A 674 26.21 -1.39 9.93
N SER A 675 27.23 -1.93 10.60
CA SER A 675 27.05 -3.01 11.59
C SER A 675 26.33 -2.48 12.83
N PHE A 676 25.44 -3.28 13.41
CA PHE A 676 24.71 -2.96 14.65
C PHE A 676 25.67 -2.73 15.84
N ALA A 677 26.74 -3.54 15.91
CA ALA A 677 27.76 -3.42 16.97
C ALA A 677 28.41 -2.02 16.98
N ASP A 678 28.60 -1.42 15.81
CA ASP A 678 29.21 -0.10 15.69
C ASP A 678 28.28 1.03 16.14
N GLN A 679 26.96 0.82 16.12
CA GLN A 679 25.97 1.82 16.54
C GLN A 679 25.65 1.69 18.04
N ALA A 680 25.79 0.50 18.62
CA ALA A 680 25.53 0.26 20.04
C ALA A 680 26.49 0.98 21.01
N VAL A 681 27.65 1.47 20.52
CA VAL A 681 28.60 2.26 21.32
C VAL A 681 27.96 3.51 21.93
N ILE A 682 26.91 4.06 21.31
CA ILE A 682 26.20 5.25 21.82
C ILE A 682 25.60 5.07 23.21
N PHE A 683 25.28 3.83 23.61
CA PHE A 683 24.71 3.55 24.94
C PHE A 683 25.69 3.80 26.08
N GLN A 684 26.99 3.71 25.80
CA GLN A 684 28.06 4.01 26.76
C GLN A 684 28.35 5.52 26.87
N ARG A 685 27.81 6.34 25.94
CA ARG A 685 28.08 7.78 25.89
C ARG A 685 27.16 8.53 26.85
N LYS A 686 27.73 9.20 27.86
CA LYS A 686 26.96 10.03 28.82
C LYS A 686 26.12 11.10 28.13
N HIS A 687 26.68 11.76 27.11
CA HIS A 687 25.99 12.81 26.37
C HIS A 687 24.79 12.30 25.57
N ASN A 688 24.75 11.02 25.17
CA ASN A 688 23.57 10.44 24.52
C ASN A 688 22.34 10.55 25.44
N TRP A 689 22.46 10.11 26.70
CA TRP A 689 21.36 10.15 27.68
C TRP A 689 20.95 11.56 28.07
N ILE A 690 21.91 12.49 28.18
CA ILE A 690 21.61 13.91 28.44
C ILE A 690 20.82 14.50 27.26
N MET A 691 21.21 14.20 26.02
CA MET A 691 20.50 14.67 24.85
C MET A 691 19.11 14.04 24.72
N CYS A 692 18.93 12.77 25.12
CA CYS A 692 17.60 12.17 25.27
C CYS A 692 16.71 12.99 26.21
N TRP A 693 17.22 13.39 27.38
CA TRP A 693 16.46 14.21 28.34
C TRP A 693 16.07 15.57 27.76
N LEU A 694 17.03 16.29 27.16
CA LEU A 694 16.78 17.61 26.57
C LEU A 694 15.83 17.54 25.38
N TYR A 695 15.99 16.55 24.49
CA TYR A 695 15.14 16.43 23.32
C TYR A 695 13.73 15.93 23.66
N THR A 696 13.55 15.16 24.75
CA THR A 696 12.21 14.93 25.33
C THR A 696 11.57 16.25 25.78
N GLY A 697 12.37 17.12 26.39
CA GLY A 697 12.00 18.50 26.72
C GLY A 697 11.45 19.29 25.54
N THR A 698 12.01 19.17 24.34
CA THR A 698 11.56 19.95 23.17
C THR A 698 10.61 19.16 22.27
N PHE A 699 11.05 18.04 21.69
CA PHE A 699 10.29 17.30 20.68
C PHE A 699 9.17 16.50 21.34
N GLY A 700 9.47 15.89 22.49
CA GLY A 700 8.45 15.21 23.30
C GLY A 700 7.31 16.14 23.66
N SER A 701 7.64 17.39 24.04
CA SER A 701 6.67 18.45 24.30
C SER A 701 5.88 18.86 23.06
N PHE A 702 6.55 19.09 21.92
CA PHE A 702 5.86 19.39 20.65
C PHE A 702 4.81 18.33 20.30
N ILE A 703 5.19 17.05 20.29
CA ILE A 703 4.29 15.97 19.86
C ILE A 703 3.24 15.66 20.93
N GLY A 704 3.59 15.74 22.21
CA GLY A 704 2.67 15.50 23.32
C GLY A 704 1.61 16.59 23.46
N TYR A 705 2.00 17.86 23.33
CA TYR A 705 1.03 18.95 23.23
C TYR A 705 0.18 18.82 21.97
N SER A 706 0.75 18.42 20.83
CA SER A 706 -0.05 18.15 19.63
C SER A 706 -1.13 17.08 19.87
N ALA A 707 -0.82 16.03 20.65
CA ALA A 707 -1.76 14.96 20.95
C ALA A 707 -2.87 15.40 21.91
N GLY A 708 -2.50 16.08 23.01
CA GLY A 708 -3.43 16.39 24.11
C GLY A 708 -4.15 17.74 23.99
N PHE A 709 -3.57 18.74 23.31
CA PHE A 709 -4.07 20.10 23.26
C PHE A 709 -5.52 20.23 22.73
N PRO A 710 -5.91 19.57 21.62
CA PRO A 710 -7.26 19.75 21.08
C PRO A 710 -8.35 19.27 22.06
N LEU A 711 -8.12 18.13 22.73
CA LEU A 711 -9.02 17.60 23.74
C LEU A 711 -9.03 18.49 25.00
N LEU A 712 -7.85 18.89 25.49
CA LEU A 712 -7.72 19.77 26.66
C LEU A 712 -8.45 21.11 26.45
N ALA A 713 -8.24 21.74 25.29
CA ALA A 713 -8.88 23.01 24.95
C ALA A 713 -10.41 22.88 24.90
N LYS A 714 -10.93 21.78 24.32
CA LYS A 714 -12.38 21.52 24.28
C LYS A 714 -12.98 21.28 25.67
N MET A 715 -12.22 20.67 26.58
CA MET A 715 -12.67 20.44 27.95
C MET A 715 -12.70 21.71 28.79
N LEU A 716 -11.67 22.55 28.68
CA LEU A 716 -11.55 23.78 29.47
C LEU A 716 -12.45 24.91 28.94
N PHE A 717 -12.66 24.97 27.63
CA PHE A 717 -13.43 26.02 26.95
C PHE A 717 -14.48 25.38 26.03
N PRO A 718 -15.55 24.76 26.58
CA PRO A 718 -16.51 23.98 25.81
C PRO A 718 -17.30 24.81 24.78
N ASP A 719 -17.49 26.11 25.04
CA ASP A 719 -18.25 27.03 24.18
C ASP A 719 -17.44 27.52 22.97
N VAL A 720 -16.12 27.35 22.99
CA VAL A 720 -15.24 27.72 21.87
C VAL A 720 -15.05 26.50 20.96
N ASN A 721 -15.15 26.71 19.64
CA ASN A 721 -14.80 25.67 18.67
C ASN A 721 -13.27 25.54 18.52
N ALA A 722 -12.60 25.12 19.60
CA ALA A 722 -11.14 25.07 19.70
C ALA A 722 -10.47 24.23 18.59
N LEU A 723 -11.18 23.23 18.04
CA LEU A 723 -10.66 22.38 16.96
C LEU A 723 -10.41 23.15 15.66
N GLN A 724 -11.10 24.27 15.40
CA GLN A 724 -10.82 25.13 14.25
C GLN A 724 -9.45 25.83 14.35
N PHE A 725 -8.92 25.99 15.57
CA PHE A 725 -7.65 26.68 15.81
C PHE A 725 -6.53 25.74 16.21
N ALA A 726 -6.86 24.49 16.60
CA ALA A 726 -5.90 23.54 17.16
C ALA A 726 -4.69 23.30 16.25
N PHE A 727 -4.91 23.22 14.94
CA PHE A 727 -3.87 22.98 13.94
C PHE A 727 -2.76 24.04 13.91
N LEU A 728 -3.05 25.27 14.36
CA LEU A 728 -2.08 26.39 14.36
C LEU A 728 -0.91 26.13 15.31
N GLY A 729 -1.13 25.41 16.42
CA GLY A 729 -0.08 25.04 17.36
C GLY A 729 1.01 24.21 16.67
N PRO A 730 0.70 22.98 16.23
CA PRO A 730 1.67 22.15 15.53
C PRO A 730 2.24 22.80 14.26
N LEU A 731 1.46 23.63 13.56
CA LEU A 731 1.93 24.39 12.40
C LEU A 731 3.07 25.34 12.78
N VAL A 732 2.86 26.19 13.81
CA VAL A 732 3.87 27.11 14.33
C VAL A 732 5.10 26.35 14.81
N GLY A 733 4.93 25.22 15.50
CA GLY A 733 6.05 24.39 15.97
C GLY A 733 6.86 23.75 14.83
N ALA A 734 6.20 23.25 13.78
CA ALA A 734 6.86 22.64 12.63
C ALA A 734 7.59 23.69 11.76
N LEU A 735 6.98 24.85 11.54
CA LEU A 735 7.58 25.96 10.80
C LEU A 735 8.75 26.57 11.57
N SER A 736 8.60 26.82 12.87
CA SER A 736 9.70 27.33 13.70
C SER A 736 10.87 26.37 13.76
N ARG A 737 10.65 25.04 13.82
CA ARG A 737 11.73 24.05 13.70
C ARG A 737 12.51 24.20 12.40
N SER A 738 11.82 24.38 11.27
CA SER A 738 12.48 24.50 9.96
C SER A 738 13.17 25.87 9.79
N GLY A 739 12.55 26.93 10.31
CA GLY A 739 12.98 28.32 10.14
C GLY A 739 14.02 28.82 11.15
N SER A 740 14.31 28.08 12.23
CA SER A 740 15.21 28.53 13.31
C SER A 740 16.57 27.85 13.36
N GLY A 741 16.86 26.89 12.48
CA GLY A 741 18.16 26.19 12.48
C GLY A 741 19.36 27.12 12.39
N TRP A 742 19.26 28.19 11.60
CA TRP A 742 20.30 29.21 11.44
C TRP A 742 20.61 29.98 12.74
N LEU A 743 19.65 30.08 13.68
CA LEU A 743 19.88 30.73 14.97
C LEU A 743 20.90 29.92 15.78
N ALA A 744 20.78 28.59 15.76
CA ALA A 744 21.74 27.70 16.41
C ALA A 744 23.10 27.72 15.72
N ASP A 745 23.14 27.89 14.39
CA ASP A 745 24.39 28.03 13.65
C ASP A 745 25.12 29.35 13.97
N LYS A 746 24.38 30.45 14.09
CA LYS A 746 24.92 31.80 14.36
C LYS A 746 25.24 32.04 15.83
N TYR A 747 24.31 31.71 16.71
CA TYR A 747 24.41 32.00 18.15
C TYR A 747 24.80 30.78 18.99
N GLY A 748 25.00 29.61 18.39
CA GLY A 748 25.35 28.39 19.11
C GLY A 748 24.12 27.63 19.64
N GLY A 749 24.10 26.32 19.44
CA GLY A 749 22.99 25.45 19.79
C GLY A 749 22.65 25.48 21.28
N ALA A 750 23.63 25.43 22.18
CA ALA A 750 23.38 25.38 23.63
C ALA A 750 22.70 26.67 24.14
N ARG A 751 23.13 27.83 23.65
CA ARG A 751 22.52 29.12 24.03
C ARG A 751 21.08 29.24 23.53
N VAL A 752 20.81 28.83 22.28
CA VAL A 752 19.45 28.85 21.73
C VAL A 752 18.54 27.88 22.48
N THR A 753 19.03 26.67 22.78
CA THR A 753 18.29 25.66 23.57
C THR A 753 17.95 26.18 24.97
N LEU A 754 18.87 26.89 25.63
CA LEU A 754 18.64 27.47 26.96
C LEU A 754 17.48 28.48 26.94
N TRP A 755 17.48 29.39 25.98
CA TRP A 755 16.39 30.37 25.82
C TRP A 755 15.07 29.72 25.37
N ALA A 756 15.14 28.66 24.56
CA ALA A 756 13.95 27.89 24.21
C ALA A 756 13.28 27.31 25.47
N PHE A 757 14.04 26.71 26.40
CA PHE A 757 13.46 26.22 27.66
C PHE A 757 12.92 27.34 28.55
N ALA A 758 13.58 28.50 28.61
CA ALA A 758 13.06 29.65 29.35
C ALA A 758 11.71 30.12 28.78
N LEU A 759 11.59 30.20 27.46
CA LEU A 759 10.32 30.52 26.77
C LEU A 759 9.25 29.45 27.02
N MET A 760 9.64 28.18 27.05
CA MET A 760 8.71 27.09 27.39
C MET A 760 8.18 27.21 28.82
N MET A 761 9.03 27.57 29.79
CA MET A 761 8.59 27.83 31.16
C MET A 761 7.59 28.98 31.22
N VAL A 762 7.86 30.09 30.54
CA VAL A 762 6.93 31.23 30.43
C VAL A 762 5.60 30.80 29.80
N GLY A 763 5.65 29.98 28.75
CA GLY A 763 4.44 29.42 28.12
C GLY A 763 3.59 28.59 29.09
N VAL A 764 4.19 27.69 29.88
CA VAL A 764 3.44 26.88 30.86
C VAL A 764 2.86 27.76 31.97
N ILE A 765 3.61 28.74 32.47
CA ILE A 765 3.11 29.69 33.47
C ILE A 765 1.91 30.48 32.93
N GLY A 766 1.98 30.91 31.66
CA GLY A 766 0.86 31.54 30.96
C GLY A 766 -0.36 30.62 30.87
N VAL A 767 -0.18 29.36 30.51
CA VAL A 767 -1.27 28.37 30.47
C VAL A 767 -1.90 28.19 31.85
N LEU A 768 -1.11 28.02 32.91
CA LEU A 768 -1.59 27.91 34.30
C LEU A 768 -2.40 29.15 34.72
N TRP A 769 -1.92 30.34 34.38
CA TRP A 769 -2.61 31.59 34.68
C TRP A 769 -3.98 31.66 34.01
N PHE A 770 -4.05 31.40 32.69
CA PHE A 770 -5.31 31.50 31.95
C PHE A 770 -6.31 30.38 32.25
N ILE A 771 -5.85 29.25 32.80
CA ILE A 771 -6.75 28.25 33.41
C ILE A 771 -7.36 28.78 34.70
N GLY A 772 -6.56 29.46 35.54
CA GLY A 772 -7.06 30.07 36.78
C GLY A 772 -8.10 31.18 36.58
N VAL A 773 -8.09 31.85 35.42
CA VAL A 773 -9.07 32.87 35.04
C VAL A 773 -10.00 32.43 33.90
N LYS A 774 -10.22 31.11 33.72
CA LYS A 774 -10.94 30.55 32.56
C LYS A 774 -12.36 31.09 32.36
N ASP A 775 -13.03 31.52 33.43
CA ASP A 775 -14.40 32.04 33.38
C ASP A 775 -14.48 33.50 32.91
N GLN A 776 -13.33 34.19 32.77
CA GLN A 776 -13.28 35.57 32.29
C GLN A 776 -13.37 35.64 30.77
N ALA A 777 -14.02 36.70 30.26
CA ALA A 777 -14.10 36.97 28.83
C ALA A 777 -12.70 37.11 28.21
N GLY A 778 -12.42 36.33 27.17
CA GLY A 778 -11.13 36.36 26.46
C GLY A 778 -10.05 35.44 27.05
N ALA A 779 -10.29 34.72 28.14
CA ALA A 779 -9.31 33.80 28.74
C ALA A 779 -8.82 32.72 27.76
N PHE A 780 -9.70 32.23 26.87
CA PHE A 780 -9.34 31.31 25.80
C PHE A 780 -8.19 31.83 24.91
N TRP A 781 -8.21 33.12 24.54
CA TRP A 781 -7.19 33.67 23.64
C TRP A 781 -5.83 33.78 24.32
N GLY A 782 -5.80 34.10 25.62
CA GLY A 782 -4.58 34.06 26.42
C GLY A 782 -4.02 32.64 26.60
N PHE A 783 -4.90 31.68 26.90
CA PHE A 783 -4.57 30.26 26.96
C PHE A 783 -4.00 29.76 25.61
N PHE A 784 -4.65 30.12 24.52
CA PHE A 784 -4.24 29.75 23.16
C PHE A 784 -2.90 30.38 22.78
N ALA A 785 -2.70 31.67 23.04
CA ALA A 785 -1.44 32.36 22.79
C ALA A 785 -0.28 31.74 23.59
N SER A 786 -0.54 31.33 24.83
CA SER A 786 0.44 30.62 25.66
C SER A 786 0.82 29.27 25.07
N PHE A 787 -0.14 28.51 24.52
CA PHE A 787 0.15 27.27 23.79
C PHE A 787 0.89 27.53 22.46
N LEU A 788 0.55 28.58 21.71
CA LEU A 788 1.31 28.95 20.51
C LEU A 788 2.77 29.29 20.85
N LEU A 789 3.02 29.97 21.97
CA LEU A 789 4.37 30.21 22.47
C LEU A 789 5.09 28.90 22.82
N LEU A 790 4.41 27.95 23.47
CA LEU A 790 4.97 26.62 23.74
C LEU A 790 5.33 25.88 22.44
N PHE A 791 4.44 25.88 21.45
CA PHE A 791 4.71 25.27 20.15
C PHE A 791 5.88 25.94 19.42
N PHE A 792 5.95 27.26 19.43
CA PHE A 792 7.07 28.01 18.86
C PHE A 792 8.39 27.65 19.56
N ALA A 793 8.41 27.71 20.89
CA ALA A 793 9.61 27.45 21.68
C ALA A 793 10.08 25.99 21.57
N THR A 794 9.16 25.02 21.52
CA THR A 794 9.50 23.61 21.26
C THR A 794 10.06 23.41 19.86
N GLY A 795 9.55 24.11 18.84
CA GLY A 795 10.11 24.08 17.49
C GLY A 795 11.53 24.63 17.42
N VAL A 796 11.79 25.79 18.03
CA VAL A 796 13.15 26.37 18.17
C VAL A 796 14.08 25.44 18.95
N GLY A 797 13.58 24.87 20.04
CA GLY A 797 14.29 23.87 20.85
C GLY A 797 14.63 22.60 20.04
N ASN A 798 13.75 22.16 19.16
CA ASN A 798 13.99 20.99 18.31
C ASN A 798 15.15 21.20 17.35
N ALA A 799 15.23 22.37 16.72
CA ALA A 799 16.31 22.71 15.79
C ALA A 799 17.65 22.84 16.51
N SER A 800 17.68 23.58 17.62
CA SER A 800 18.88 23.85 18.40
C SER A 800 19.47 22.60 19.07
N THR A 801 18.63 21.78 19.70
CA THR A 801 19.07 20.52 20.33
C THR A 801 19.65 19.54 19.30
N PHE A 802 19.10 19.48 18.07
CA PHE A 802 19.66 18.65 17.00
C PHE A 802 21.02 19.16 16.51
N GLN A 803 21.18 20.47 16.39
CA GLN A 803 22.46 21.10 16.00
C GLN A 803 23.56 20.88 17.05
N MET A 804 23.22 20.68 18.32
CA MET A 804 24.19 20.40 19.37
C MET A 804 24.88 19.04 19.19
N ILE A 805 24.17 17.99 18.75
CA ILE A 805 24.67 16.60 18.75
C ILE A 805 25.98 16.43 17.96
N PRO A 806 26.10 16.89 16.70
CA PRO A 806 27.34 16.75 15.94
C PRO A 806 28.52 17.51 16.57
N VAL A 807 28.25 18.69 17.16
CA VAL A 807 29.28 19.52 17.79
C VAL A 807 29.80 18.87 19.08
N ILE A 808 28.90 18.29 19.89
CA ILE A 808 29.26 17.54 21.10
C ILE A 808 30.13 16.35 20.73
N MET A 809 29.74 15.56 19.71
CA MET A 809 30.50 14.39 19.29
C MET A 809 31.87 14.75 18.71
N ALA A 810 31.95 15.82 17.91
CA ALA A 810 33.23 16.30 17.39
C ALA A 810 34.22 16.65 18.52
N LYS A 811 33.75 17.28 19.60
CA LYS A 811 34.58 17.61 20.76
C LYS A 811 34.93 16.38 21.61
N GLU A 812 33.98 15.48 21.82
CA GLU A 812 34.19 14.24 22.58
C GLU A 812 35.16 13.27 21.89
N MET A 813 35.16 13.18 20.55
CA MET A 813 36.12 12.33 19.84
C MET A 813 37.58 12.77 20.06
N GLY A 814 37.82 14.06 20.32
CA GLY A 814 39.15 14.54 20.70
C GLY A 814 39.64 13.96 22.03
N ARG A 815 38.73 13.69 22.97
CA ARG A 815 39.01 13.07 24.28
C ARG A 815 39.07 11.54 24.21
N LEU A 816 38.20 10.94 23.40
CA LEU A 816 38.03 9.49 23.33
C LEU A 816 39.05 8.80 22.40
N MET A 817 39.57 9.52 21.41
CA MET A 817 40.53 9.00 20.44
C MET A 817 41.71 9.98 20.29
N PRO A 818 42.51 10.22 21.34
CA PRO A 818 43.58 11.23 21.32
C PRO A 818 44.64 10.94 20.24
N ASP A 819 44.94 9.66 20.01
CA ASP A 819 46.01 9.21 19.11
C ASP A 819 45.56 9.02 17.66
N ALA A 820 44.26 9.15 17.37
CA ALA A 820 43.72 8.98 16.01
C ALA A 820 43.91 10.26 15.17
N ASP A 821 44.15 10.08 13.87
CA ASP A 821 44.23 11.19 12.93
C ASP A 821 42.90 11.98 12.85
N SER A 822 42.98 13.22 12.34
CA SER A 822 41.83 14.12 12.29
C SER A 822 40.68 13.59 11.43
N GLU A 823 40.98 12.83 10.38
CA GLU A 823 39.96 12.31 9.48
C GLU A 823 39.21 11.13 10.12
N THR A 824 39.92 10.22 10.78
CA THR A 824 39.35 9.11 11.54
C THR A 824 38.44 9.63 12.67
N ARG A 825 38.90 10.62 13.45
CA ARG A 825 38.07 11.27 14.49
C ARG A 825 36.80 11.89 13.91
N ARG A 826 36.90 12.60 12.79
CA ARG A 826 35.75 13.22 12.12
C ARG A 826 34.74 12.17 11.67
N ARG A 827 35.19 11.10 10.99
CA ARG A 827 34.32 10.02 10.51
C ARG A 827 33.59 9.32 11.66
N GLN A 828 34.29 9.05 12.76
CA GLN A 828 33.68 8.44 13.95
C GLN A 828 32.68 9.39 14.62
N ALA A 829 33.00 10.69 14.73
CA ALA A 829 32.08 11.70 15.27
C ALA A 829 30.78 11.79 14.44
N GLU A 830 30.88 11.82 13.11
CA GLU A 830 29.72 11.85 12.21
C GLU A 830 28.85 10.59 12.38
N LYS A 831 29.47 9.41 12.50
CA LYS A 831 28.80 8.13 12.68
C LYS A 831 28.03 8.07 14.01
N GLU A 832 28.69 8.40 15.13
CA GLU A 832 28.05 8.40 16.44
C GLU A 832 26.99 9.50 16.56
N ALA A 833 27.21 10.68 15.96
CA ALA A 833 26.22 11.76 15.96
C ALA A 833 24.92 11.36 15.25
N ALA A 834 25.02 10.68 14.10
CA ALA A 834 23.85 10.16 13.39
C ALA A 834 23.07 9.13 14.22
N ALA A 835 23.79 8.19 14.86
CA ALA A 835 23.19 7.17 15.72
C ALA A 835 22.52 7.77 16.98
N ILE A 836 23.20 8.69 17.67
CA ILE A 836 22.64 9.42 18.83
C ILE A 836 21.40 10.21 18.43
N THR A 837 21.42 10.87 17.26
CA THR A 837 20.26 11.63 16.77
C THR A 837 19.04 10.73 16.59
N GLY A 838 19.22 9.54 16.00
CA GLY A 838 18.16 8.55 15.83
C GLY A 838 17.61 8.06 17.18
N PHE A 839 18.49 7.64 18.09
CA PHE A 839 18.10 7.13 19.40
C PHE A 839 17.43 8.20 20.29
N THR A 840 18.02 9.39 20.36
CA THR A 840 17.47 10.56 21.07
C THR A 840 16.07 10.89 20.57
N SER A 841 15.85 10.82 19.26
CA SER A 841 14.53 11.04 18.66
C SER A 841 13.50 9.96 18.99
N ALA A 842 13.94 8.72 19.19
CA ALA A 842 13.07 7.63 19.63
C ALA A 842 12.63 7.84 21.09
N VAL A 843 13.57 8.15 21.99
CA VAL A 843 13.27 8.41 23.40
C VAL A 843 12.35 9.62 23.57
N ALA A 844 12.63 10.72 22.86
CA ALA A 844 11.80 11.92 22.93
C ALA A 844 10.37 11.69 22.43
N ALA A 845 10.14 10.74 21.52
CA ALA A 845 8.80 10.43 21.03
C ALA A 845 7.87 9.90 22.13
N PHE A 846 8.40 9.36 23.24
CA PHE A 846 7.55 8.97 24.39
C PHE A 846 6.83 10.17 25.03
N GLY A 847 7.28 11.41 24.78
CA GLY A 847 6.51 12.60 25.17
C GLY A 847 5.10 12.66 24.57
N ALA A 848 4.88 12.03 23.40
CA ALA A 848 3.56 11.85 22.79
C ALA A 848 2.61 11.03 23.68
N PHE A 849 3.15 10.15 24.51
CA PHE A 849 2.38 9.39 25.49
C PHE A 849 2.26 10.15 26.81
N PHE A 850 3.41 10.57 27.38
CA PHE A 850 3.44 11.11 28.74
C PHE A 850 2.60 12.36 28.91
N ILE A 851 2.63 13.32 27.98
CA ILE A 851 1.89 14.58 28.14
C ILE A 851 0.37 14.37 28.15
N PRO A 852 -0.26 13.78 27.12
CA PRO A 852 -1.71 13.56 27.14
C PRO A 852 -2.12 12.62 28.28
N LYS A 853 -1.34 11.58 28.58
CA LYS A 853 -1.66 10.70 29.70
C LYS A 853 -1.56 11.40 31.06
N SER A 854 -0.58 12.30 31.25
CA SER A 854 -0.47 13.13 32.44
C SER A 854 -1.68 14.07 32.59
N TYR A 855 -2.21 14.66 31.50
CA TYR A 855 -3.46 15.42 31.57
C TYR A 855 -4.63 14.53 32.03
N GLY A 856 -4.83 13.36 31.42
CA GLY A 856 -5.88 12.41 31.81
C GLY A 856 -5.80 12.02 33.28
N THR A 857 -4.62 11.62 33.75
CA THR A 857 -4.37 11.25 35.15
C THR A 857 -4.57 12.44 36.10
N SER A 858 -4.09 13.63 35.75
CA SER A 858 -4.26 14.84 36.56
C SER A 858 -5.73 15.17 36.74
N ILE A 859 -6.50 15.18 35.65
CA ILE A 859 -7.93 15.49 35.69
C ILE A 859 -8.69 14.42 36.48
N ALA A 860 -8.37 13.14 36.29
CA ALA A 860 -9.00 12.05 37.03
C ALA A 860 -8.74 12.11 38.55
N LEU A 861 -7.53 12.52 38.96
CA LEU A 861 -7.14 12.55 40.38
C LEU A 861 -7.46 13.88 41.08
N THR A 862 -7.42 15.00 40.37
CA THR A 862 -7.47 16.35 40.96
C THR A 862 -8.61 17.23 40.44
N GLY A 863 -9.34 16.79 39.42
CA GLY A 863 -10.40 17.56 38.77
C GLY A 863 -9.93 18.56 37.71
N GLY A 864 -8.61 18.75 37.54
CA GLY A 864 -8.06 19.66 36.54
C GLY A 864 -6.65 19.27 36.02
N PRO A 865 -6.15 19.94 34.97
CA PRO A 865 -4.88 19.63 34.32
C PRO A 865 -3.65 20.27 35.02
N GLU A 866 -3.83 21.06 36.08
CA GLU A 866 -2.82 21.91 36.69
C GLU A 866 -1.64 21.11 37.24
N ALA A 867 -1.90 19.95 37.88
CA ALA A 867 -0.82 19.11 38.42
C ALA A 867 0.11 18.58 37.32
N ALA A 868 -0.44 18.22 36.15
CA ALA A 868 0.36 17.85 34.98
C ALA A 868 1.21 19.03 34.48
N LEU A 869 0.63 20.23 34.39
CA LEU A 869 1.33 21.43 33.95
C LEU A 869 2.48 21.83 34.90
N TRP A 870 2.27 21.72 36.22
CA TRP A 870 3.34 21.91 37.20
C TRP A 870 4.47 20.89 37.02
N ALA A 871 4.15 19.62 36.77
CA ALA A 871 5.16 18.60 36.48
C ALA A 871 5.95 18.93 35.20
N PHE A 872 5.29 19.43 34.15
CA PHE A 872 5.97 19.87 32.92
C PHE A 872 6.88 21.08 33.18
N LEU A 873 6.43 22.05 33.99
CA LEU A 873 7.25 23.20 34.37
C LEU A 873 8.52 22.76 35.11
N ILE A 874 8.40 21.87 36.10
CA ILE A 874 9.54 21.30 36.84
C ILE A 874 10.49 20.58 35.89
N PHE A 875 9.95 19.82 34.93
CA PHE A 875 10.74 19.16 33.91
C PHE A 875 11.52 20.17 33.05
N TYR A 876 10.91 21.28 32.62
CA TYR A 876 11.60 22.33 31.85
C TYR A 876 12.66 23.07 32.66
N VAL A 877 12.44 23.30 33.95
CA VAL A 877 13.48 23.80 34.86
C VAL A 877 14.67 22.86 34.88
N SER A 878 14.44 21.54 34.94
CA SER A 878 15.51 20.55 34.89
C SER A 878 16.28 20.61 33.57
N CYS A 879 15.59 20.74 32.43
CA CYS A 879 16.20 20.83 31.11
C CYS A 879 17.04 22.11 30.96
N LEU A 880 16.54 23.24 31.44
CA LEU A 880 17.27 24.51 31.46
C LEU A 880 18.53 24.40 32.34
N ALA A 881 18.41 23.85 33.55
CA ALA A 881 19.52 23.66 34.46
C ALA A 881 20.60 22.75 33.87
N ILE A 882 20.23 21.63 33.24
CA ILE A 882 21.15 20.72 32.55
C ILE A 882 21.83 21.42 31.37
N THR A 883 21.07 22.14 30.54
CA THR A 883 21.62 22.87 29.38
C THR A 883 22.64 23.92 29.82
N TRP A 884 22.33 24.65 30.88
CA TRP A 884 23.23 25.63 31.46
C TRP A 884 24.48 24.98 32.06
N THR A 885 24.32 23.98 32.94
CA THR A 885 25.44 23.36 33.68
C THR A 885 26.40 22.56 32.81
N VAL A 886 25.88 21.79 31.86
CA VAL A 886 26.69 20.85 31.07
C VAL A 886 27.28 21.54 29.84
N TYR A 887 26.51 22.42 29.19
CA TYR A 887 26.88 22.92 27.85
C TYR A 887 27.20 24.42 27.82
N SER A 888 26.40 25.28 28.46
CA SER A 888 26.42 26.73 28.19
C SER A 888 27.22 27.59 29.18
N ARG A 889 27.40 27.19 30.45
CA ARG A 889 28.16 27.97 31.46
C ARG A 889 29.67 28.00 31.19
N LYS A 890 30.40 28.93 31.80
CA LYS A 890 31.88 28.93 31.79
C LYS A 890 32.41 27.56 32.28
N GLY A 891 33.25 26.91 31.48
CA GLY A 891 33.71 25.53 31.71
C GLY A 891 32.79 24.42 31.18
N GLY A 892 31.63 24.76 30.61
CA GLY A 892 30.74 23.83 29.93
C GLY A 892 31.29 23.39 28.57
N LEU A 893 30.86 22.22 28.08
CA LEU A 893 31.44 21.58 26.90
C LEU A 893 31.37 22.47 25.65
N LEU A 894 30.30 23.26 25.46
CA LEU A 894 30.09 24.06 24.26
C LEU A 894 30.41 25.54 24.43
N HIS A 895 30.66 26.01 25.66
CA HIS A 895 30.87 27.43 25.98
C HIS A 895 31.96 28.10 25.12
N ASP A 896 33.15 27.50 25.05
CA ASP A 896 34.27 28.09 24.33
C ASP A 896 34.12 27.92 22.82
N VAL A 897 33.48 26.83 22.37
CA VAL A 897 33.24 26.55 20.94
C VAL A 897 32.29 27.58 20.34
N GLU A 898 31.20 27.89 21.06
CA GLU A 898 30.19 28.85 20.60
C GLU A 898 30.67 30.30 20.67
N ARG A 899 31.60 30.62 21.58
CA ARG A 899 32.16 31.98 21.73
C ARG A 899 33.40 32.22 20.86
N ALA A 900 34.20 31.21 20.54
CA ALA A 900 35.37 31.32 19.67
C ALA A 900 35.00 31.65 18.21
N LYS A 901 33.86 31.16 17.70
CA LYS A 901 33.35 31.55 16.37
C LYS A 901 33.03 33.06 16.28
N CYS A 902 32.71 33.70 17.40
CA CYS A 902 32.44 35.14 17.43
C CYS A 902 33.72 35.98 17.30
N VAL A 903 34.87 35.45 17.74
CA VAL A 903 36.18 36.14 17.71
C VAL A 903 36.85 36.07 16.34
N ARG A 904 36.67 35.00 15.56
CA ARG A 904 37.21 34.94 14.18
C ARG A 904 36.49 35.89 13.21
N ALA A 905 35.21 36.19 13.43
CA ALA A 905 34.47 37.15 12.60
C ALA A 905 34.87 38.62 12.85
N SER A 906 35.41 38.93 14.04
CA SER A 906 35.88 40.28 14.39
C SER A 906 37.34 40.55 14.01
N ILE A 907 38.11 39.52 13.63
CA ILE A 907 39.54 39.66 13.24
C ILE A 907 39.68 39.89 11.72
N THR A 908 38.66 39.61 10.91
CA THR A 908 38.68 39.83 9.45
C THR A 908 38.23 41.23 8.99
N VAL A 909 38.21 42.23 9.87
CA VAL A 909 37.91 43.65 9.52
C VAL A 909 39.06 44.60 9.89
N ALA A 910 40.21 44.06 10.30
CA ALA A 910 41.44 44.83 10.46
C ALA A 910 42.60 43.99 9.92
N ASP A 911 42.73 43.99 8.60
CA ASP A 911 43.99 43.97 7.82
C ASP A 911 43.68 44.06 6.31
#